data_AF-A0AAN6XEC9-F1
#
_entry.id   AF-A0AAN6XEC9-F1
#
_cell.length_a   1.000
_cell.length_b   1.000
_cell.length_c   1.000
_cell.angle_alpha   90.00
_cell.angle_beta   90.00
_cell.angle_gamma   90.00
#
_symmetry.space_group_name_H-M   'P 1'
#
loop_
_entity.id
_entity.type
_entity.pdbx_description
1 polymer ?
#
loop_
_entity_poly.entity_id
_entity_poly.type
_entity_poly.pdbx_seq_one_letter_code
_entity_poly.pdbx_strand_id
1 'polypeptide(L)'
;MFSRVSSLVSTLCLLNTLLPSPAAAVWPAPQKITKGEGVLFLNQNIEVTYNGAFVCWSSSSIPSSEPQPHVYPDHRSSLSDEEEEEMLTENLAYQQIPYTYGYTPSGFKSKEIVQAGVSRALTGIFNSKFVPWILHKPGTKYEPDLSELEWLQTLEIIQTAEDEPSAFKPLAGEVDESYNLTVSESGNVKLTAVSSIGVLRGLETFTQLFYQHSSGTFWYTPYAPVSIQDSPKFPHRGILLDTARHFFPVEDILRTIDAMSWSKLNRLHVHVTDSQSWPLVIPSMPELSEKGAHHPSETYSPGDIEKIQKYGAYRGVEVYFEIDMPGHIGSVSLSHPELIVAYNEQPYHWWCAQPPCGAFKLNNTAVDEFLEKLFDDFFPRIEPYAAYFHTGGDELNKNDSMLDEGIRSNSSEVLQPLLQKFIDTQHRRVREAGLTPVVWEEIPLEWNVTLGEEVVVQAWLGGETVKKLTSKGHKVIDSNYNFWYLDCGRGQWITWENGLPFKTGYPFNDWCGPTKSWGLIYSHDPTANLTEEEAKLVLGGEVAVWSETIDPMNLDTIVWPRASVAGEVLWSGRIDENTGQNRSQIEAFPRLTEFRERLVKRGAASALTNTEGGYLFYPLVRDFKFPVGAHTFFNASMGLVETALEHVSLKSVLVLGPALLLANLAWWLIVRPAWQELKLARMAGARPPKIPSRLPFSIDFVYKSVKASMNYQNLPMWKSLFVNANAATVENRIAGRCVVMTCDPENIKAILATQFSDYGKGEPFHREWKAFLGDSIFTTDGDLWHGSRQLIRPQFIKDRVSDLHVFEKHMQTLFRAIANGGALNGESQRVDLEAGNGKPVDISDLFFRFTLDSATDFLLGKDVKSLSNPRQEFAEAFGEVQRVQSIISRAGPLNVFMPRGSFRKSMKIINAFINQYIEQTLRLDPNDLASKTDAGYTFLHALAGFTRDRQVLRDQLIAVLLAGRDTTACTLSWTIYELARHPDALKKLREEILRVVGPTRAPTYEDLKGMKYLQNVMNETLRLYPVVPFNVRLALKDTTLPRGGGPDGTLPVKVLKDTPIAYSTLVMQRREELYPPVSANFAPVDVYSPDRWFVWQPKPWQYIPFNGGPRICIGQQFALTEMAYVLTRLFQKYERLDNYMEEIDGGNPTLRAEIVLQPGDGVKVAFWEAKKA
;
A
#
# COMPACT_ATOMS: atom_id res chain seq x y z
N MET A 1 41.93 51.90 -18.56
CA MET A 1 40.77 50.97 -18.47
C MET A 1 40.88 50.15 -17.18
N PHE A 2 40.99 50.83 -16.04
CA PHE A 2 41.40 50.28 -14.74
C PHE A 2 40.49 50.79 -13.59
N SER A 3 39.24 51.19 -13.88
CA SER A 3 38.30 51.69 -12.85
C SER A 3 36.91 51.04 -12.87
N ARG A 4 36.72 49.91 -13.56
CA ARG A 4 35.43 49.19 -13.62
C ARG A 4 35.47 47.74 -13.10
N VAL A 5 36.38 47.44 -12.18
CA VAL A 5 36.47 46.12 -11.52
C VAL A 5 36.05 46.16 -10.04
N SER A 6 35.80 47.35 -9.46
CA SER A 6 35.44 47.48 -8.04
C SER A 6 33.93 47.30 -7.74
N SER A 7 33.06 47.38 -8.75
CA SER A 7 31.60 47.34 -8.55
C SER A 7 30.95 45.95 -8.69
N LEU A 8 31.71 44.93 -9.11
CA LEU A 8 31.18 43.55 -9.29
C LEU A 8 31.61 42.57 -8.20
N VAL A 9 32.50 42.97 -7.29
CA VAL A 9 32.97 42.11 -6.19
C VAL A 9 32.13 42.29 -4.91
N SER A 10 31.26 43.31 -4.85
CA SER A 10 30.35 43.51 -3.70
C SER A 10 29.01 42.79 -3.83
N THR A 11 28.67 42.22 -5.00
CA THR A 11 27.39 41.53 -5.24
C THR A 11 27.50 40.00 -5.15
N LEU A 12 28.70 39.45 -4.93
CA LEU A 12 28.95 38.01 -4.80
C LEU A 12 29.21 37.54 -3.35
N CYS A 13 29.16 38.44 -2.37
CA CYS A 13 29.22 38.10 -0.93
C CYS A 13 27.84 38.06 -0.23
N LEU A 14 26.73 38.13 -0.97
CA LEU A 14 25.36 38.17 -0.40
C LEU A 14 24.48 36.96 -0.77
N LEU A 15 25.08 35.83 -1.14
CA LEU A 15 24.36 34.60 -1.48
C LEU A 15 24.68 33.42 -0.55
N ASN A 16 25.10 33.71 0.68
CA ASN A 16 25.39 32.71 1.72
C ASN A 16 24.37 32.67 2.87
N THR A 17 23.18 33.28 2.72
CA THR A 17 22.17 33.35 3.80
C THR A 17 20.75 33.14 3.29
N LEU A 18 20.52 32.06 2.53
CA LEU A 18 19.17 31.50 2.37
C LEU A 18 19.22 30.03 2.76
N LEU A 19 19.54 29.79 4.04
CA LEU A 19 19.17 28.55 4.70
C LEU A 19 17.64 28.58 4.85
N PRO A 20 16.87 27.58 4.40
CA PRO A 20 15.51 27.44 4.89
C PRO A 20 15.62 27.25 6.41
N SER A 21 15.25 28.28 7.17
CA SER A 21 14.99 28.17 8.60
C SER A 21 14.03 26.99 8.78
N PRO A 22 14.31 26.01 9.67
CA PRO A 22 13.40 24.90 9.89
C PRO A 22 12.03 25.49 10.18
N ALA A 23 11.03 25.17 9.36
CA ALA A 23 9.64 25.53 9.63
C ALA A 23 9.36 25.21 11.11
N ALA A 24 8.76 26.13 11.86
CA ALA A 24 8.52 25.94 13.29
C ALA A 24 7.90 24.57 13.48
N ALA A 25 8.61 23.68 14.15
CA ALA A 25 8.31 22.25 14.11
C ALA A 25 7.27 21.89 15.16
N VAL A 26 6.12 22.55 15.04
CA VAL A 26 4.94 22.30 15.84
C VAL A 26 4.17 21.15 15.22
N TRP A 27 3.78 20.20 16.07
CA TRP A 27 2.99 19.02 15.76
C TRP A 27 1.77 18.93 16.70
N PRO A 28 0.55 18.70 16.17
CA PRO A 28 0.17 18.85 14.77
C PRO A 28 0.44 20.24 14.18
N ALA A 29 0.48 20.33 12.84
CA ALA A 29 0.60 21.58 12.11
C ALA A 29 -0.53 22.56 12.51
N PRO A 30 -0.21 23.77 13.01
CA PRO A 30 -1.25 24.74 13.36
C PRO A 30 -2.01 25.24 12.14
N GLN A 31 -3.26 25.68 12.34
CA GLN A 31 -4.03 26.36 11.29
C GLN A 31 -3.32 27.63 10.80
N LYS A 32 -2.82 28.47 11.72
CA LYS A 32 -2.04 29.67 11.40
C LYS A 32 -0.86 29.80 12.36
N ILE A 33 0.31 30.10 11.80
CA ILE A 33 1.53 30.37 12.56
C ILE A 33 2.36 31.46 11.88
N THR A 34 2.80 32.45 12.66
CA THR A 34 3.86 33.39 12.30
C THR A 34 4.96 33.34 13.34
N LYS A 35 6.21 33.54 12.90
CA LYS A 35 7.38 33.53 13.79
C LYS A 35 8.46 34.51 13.32
N GLY A 36 9.29 34.97 14.25
CA GLY A 36 10.51 35.72 13.97
C GLY A 36 11.77 34.87 14.07
N GLU A 37 12.90 35.57 14.17
CA GLU A 37 14.26 35.01 14.30
C GLU A 37 14.93 35.39 15.63
N GLY A 38 14.18 36.02 16.54
CA GLY A 38 14.64 36.39 17.88
C GLY A 38 14.77 35.17 18.80
N VAL A 39 15.74 35.25 19.71
CA VAL A 39 16.01 34.20 20.70
C VAL A 39 15.57 34.70 22.06
N LEU A 40 14.77 33.89 22.76
CA LEU A 40 14.45 34.10 24.17
C LEU A 40 14.84 32.88 24.98
N PHE A 41 15.47 33.12 26.13
CA PHE A 41 15.81 32.12 27.12
C PHE A 41 14.68 31.96 28.15
N LEU A 42 14.53 30.74 28.65
CA LEU A 42 13.58 30.37 29.68
C LEU A 42 14.32 29.83 30.90
N ASN A 43 13.93 30.30 32.09
CA ASN A 43 14.39 29.78 33.37
C ASN A 43 13.20 29.45 34.28
N GLN A 44 13.50 28.90 35.46
CA GLN A 44 12.49 28.47 36.43
C GLN A 44 11.83 29.62 37.22
N ASN A 45 12.13 30.87 36.88
CA ASN A 45 11.53 32.06 37.51
C ASN A 45 10.44 32.69 36.63
N ILE A 46 10.02 32.02 35.55
CA ILE A 46 8.87 32.48 34.74
C ILE A 46 7.63 32.64 35.64
N GLU A 47 7.03 33.82 35.58
CA GLU A 47 5.78 34.11 36.27
C GLU A 47 4.62 33.57 35.45
N VAL A 48 3.81 32.69 36.04
CA VAL A 48 2.63 32.11 35.36
C VAL A 48 1.37 32.60 36.04
N THR A 49 0.44 33.13 35.25
CA THR A 49 -0.88 33.55 35.73
C THR A 49 -1.99 32.86 34.96
N TYR A 50 -3.11 32.61 35.64
CA TYR A 50 -4.34 32.06 35.07
C TYR A 50 -5.52 32.95 35.48
N ASN A 51 -6.16 33.61 34.51
CA ASN A 51 -7.22 34.59 34.73
C ASN A 51 -6.84 35.66 35.78
N GLY A 52 -5.58 36.10 35.76
CA GLY A 52 -5.02 37.11 36.66
C GLY A 52 -4.58 36.59 38.03
N ALA A 53 -4.79 35.31 38.35
CA ALA A 53 -4.30 34.68 39.58
C ALA A 53 -2.97 33.94 39.35
N PHE A 54 -2.06 34.00 40.31
CA PHE A 54 -0.78 33.29 40.25
C PHE A 54 -0.97 31.76 40.19
N VAL A 55 -0.16 31.08 39.36
CA VAL A 55 -0.13 29.61 39.24
C VAL A 55 1.23 29.10 39.69
N CYS A 56 1.24 28.42 40.85
CA CYS A 56 2.45 27.81 41.38
C CYS A 56 2.81 26.55 40.59
N TRP A 57 4.05 26.48 40.12
CA TRP A 57 4.57 25.33 39.39
C TRP A 57 5.95 24.86 39.87
N SER A 58 6.69 25.69 40.60
CA SER A 58 7.97 25.36 41.26
C SER A 58 8.12 26.08 42.61
N SER A 59 8.96 25.56 43.51
CA SER A 59 9.26 26.21 44.81
C SER A 59 9.94 27.58 44.65
N SER A 60 10.67 27.80 43.56
CA SER A 60 11.31 29.09 43.23
C SER A 60 10.35 30.13 42.66
N SER A 61 9.14 29.74 42.26
CA SER A 61 8.15 30.65 41.64
C SER A 61 7.28 31.42 42.66
N ILE A 62 7.33 31.10 43.95
CA ILE A 62 6.43 31.66 44.98
C ILE A 62 6.76 33.15 45.25
N PRO A 63 5.80 34.08 45.15
CA PRO A 63 5.99 35.49 45.52
C PRO A 63 6.33 35.64 47.02
N SER A 64 7.25 36.55 47.35
CA SER A 64 7.72 36.80 48.73
C SER A 64 6.65 37.28 49.72
N SER A 65 5.43 37.57 49.24
CA SER A 65 4.29 38.07 50.01
C SER A 65 3.23 37.02 50.39
N GLU A 66 3.35 35.76 49.93
CA GLU A 66 2.40 34.69 50.30
C GLU A 66 2.88 33.86 51.50
N PRO A 67 1.98 33.42 52.41
CA PRO A 67 2.37 32.55 53.52
C PRO A 67 2.83 31.18 53.01
N GLN A 68 4.10 30.85 53.24
CA GLN A 68 4.62 29.50 53.04
C GLN A 68 3.82 28.51 53.91
N PRO A 69 3.21 27.44 53.35
CA PRO A 69 2.45 26.50 54.15
C PRO A 69 3.38 25.72 55.10
N HIS A 70 2.98 25.64 56.37
CA HIS A 70 3.70 24.95 57.43
C HIS A 70 3.94 23.47 57.12
N VAL A 71 5.20 23.07 57.04
CA VAL A 71 5.63 21.66 57.01
C VAL A 71 6.12 21.26 58.40
N TYR A 72 5.52 20.24 59.01
CA TYR A 72 6.01 19.56 60.22
C TYR A 72 5.39 18.13 60.33
N PRO A 73 5.99 17.16 61.07
CA PRO A 73 7.38 16.68 61.00
C PRO A 73 7.56 15.15 61.21
N ASP A 74 8.83 14.71 61.12
CA ASP A 74 9.53 13.75 62.00
C ASP A 74 10.01 12.42 61.36
N HIS A 75 11.32 12.33 61.14
CA HIS A 75 12.18 11.39 61.87
C HIS A 75 13.66 11.73 61.67
N ARG A 76 14.35 12.05 62.78
CA ARG A 76 15.80 12.20 62.87
C ARG A 76 16.51 10.84 62.92
N SER A 77 17.62 10.70 62.19
CA SER A 77 18.81 10.00 62.72
C SER A 77 20.11 10.58 62.12
N SER A 78 20.91 11.15 63.02
CA SER A 78 22.36 11.45 63.01
C SER A 78 23.16 11.21 61.71
N LEU A 79 23.58 12.29 61.07
CA LEU A 79 24.77 12.39 60.21
C LEU A 79 25.53 13.67 60.57
N SER A 80 26.84 13.70 60.32
CA SER A 80 27.74 14.81 60.68
C SER A 80 27.81 15.91 59.61
N ASP A 81 28.13 17.15 59.99
CA ASP A 81 28.08 18.34 59.13
C ASP A 81 28.95 18.25 57.85
N GLU A 82 30.03 17.46 57.87
CA GLU A 82 30.86 17.20 56.67
C GLU A 82 30.24 16.13 55.75
N GLU A 83 29.50 15.16 56.29
CA GLU A 83 28.74 14.18 55.50
C GLU A 83 27.47 14.83 54.90
N GLU A 84 26.91 15.86 55.54
CA GLU A 84 25.79 16.64 55.00
C GLU A 84 26.21 17.45 53.76
N GLU A 85 27.40 18.04 53.75
CA GLU A 85 27.87 18.90 52.65
C GLU A 85 28.34 18.09 51.41
N GLU A 86 28.97 16.92 51.63
CA GLU A 86 29.37 15.99 50.57
C GLU A 86 28.14 15.26 49.99
N MET A 87 27.15 14.95 50.82
CA MET A 87 25.89 14.37 50.36
C MET A 87 24.98 15.42 49.66
N LEU A 88 25.02 16.69 50.06
CA LEU A 88 24.29 17.78 49.36
C LEU A 88 24.84 18.06 47.97
N THR A 89 26.12 17.81 47.71
CA THR A 89 26.75 18.02 46.40
C THR A 89 26.68 16.81 45.47
N GLU A 90 26.62 15.57 45.99
CA GLU A 90 26.43 14.37 45.17
C GLU A 90 24.96 13.90 45.01
N ASN A 91 24.03 14.23 45.94
CA ASN A 91 22.60 13.85 45.80
C ASN A 91 21.71 14.83 45.04
N LEU A 92 22.22 15.98 44.58
CA LEU A 92 21.48 16.86 43.65
C LEU A 92 21.36 16.28 42.23
N ALA A 93 22.05 15.18 41.92
CA ALA A 93 22.06 14.56 40.59
C ALA A 93 20.98 13.48 40.36
N TYR A 94 20.29 12.99 41.39
CA TYR A 94 19.38 11.83 41.24
C TYR A 94 18.05 11.89 42.01
N GLN A 95 17.71 12.99 42.67
CA GLN A 95 16.33 13.18 43.12
C GLN A 95 15.49 13.80 42.01
N GLN A 96 14.69 12.96 41.34
CA GLN A 96 13.50 13.41 40.61
C GLN A 96 12.71 14.34 41.53
N ILE A 97 12.66 15.63 41.20
CA ILE A 97 11.70 16.54 41.81
C ILE A 97 10.32 15.90 41.58
N PRO A 98 9.55 15.58 42.64
CA PRO A 98 8.28 14.89 42.48
C PRO A 98 7.36 15.69 41.56
N TYR A 99 6.54 14.96 40.81
CA TYR A 99 5.39 15.49 40.08
C TYR A 99 4.69 16.54 40.95
N THR A 100 4.64 17.79 40.47
CA THR A 100 4.10 18.96 41.17
C THR A 100 4.81 19.35 42.47
N TYR A 101 4.82 20.64 42.78
CA TYR A 101 4.83 21.08 44.17
C TYR A 101 3.55 20.55 44.86
N GLY A 102 3.55 19.28 45.31
CA GLY A 102 2.54 18.63 46.16
C GLY A 102 1.07 18.75 45.75
N TYR A 103 0.76 19.11 44.50
CA TYR A 103 -0.58 19.44 44.06
C TYR A 103 -1.25 18.22 43.43
N THR A 104 -2.13 17.58 44.20
CA THR A 104 -3.04 16.56 43.70
C THR A 104 -4.39 17.23 43.45
N PRO A 105 -4.86 17.36 42.19
CA PRO A 105 -6.14 17.99 41.91
C PRO A 105 -7.28 17.26 42.63
N SER A 106 -8.19 18.04 43.22
CA SER A 106 -9.26 17.54 44.09
C SER A 106 -10.57 17.28 43.35
N GLY A 107 -10.69 17.75 42.10
CA GLY A 107 -11.80 17.51 41.19
C GLY A 107 -11.51 17.97 39.76
N PHE A 108 -12.56 17.98 38.94
CA PHE A 108 -12.53 18.43 37.54
C PHE A 108 -13.00 19.88 37.45
N LYS A 109 -12.17 20.80 37.94
CA LYS A 109 -12.38 22.24 37.78
C LYS A 109 -11.32 22.82 36.87
N SER A 110 -11.68 23.85 36.10
CA SER A 110 -10.79 24.49 35.12
C SER A 110 -9.43 24.86 35.71
N LYS A 111 -9.41 25.49 36.90
CA LYS A 111 -8.17 25.87 37.59
C LYS A 111 -7.25 24.68 37.86
N GLU A 112 -7.81 23.56 38.29
CA GLU A 112 -7.04 22.35 38.66
C GLU A 112 -6.45 21.68 37.42
N ILE A 113 -7.24 21.62 36.35
CA ILE A 113 -6.84 21.10 35.03
C ILE A 113 -5.73 21.94 34.42
N VAL A 114 -5.90 23.28 34.41
CA VAL A 114 -4.91 24.21 33.88
C VAL A 114 -3.63 24.17 34.70
N GLN A 115 -3.70 24.14 36.03
CA GLN A 115 -2.52 24.06 36.89
C GLN A 115 -1.73 22.76 36.63
N ALA A 116 -2.41 21.62 36.51
CA ALA A 116 -1.79 20.36 36.13
C ALA A 116 -1.16 20.44 34.72
N GLY A 117 -1.84 21.09 33.78
CA GLY A 117 -1.34 21.35 32.43
C GLY A 117 -0.06 22.18 32.42
N VAL A 118 -0.01 23.27 33.17
CA VAL A 118 1.17 24.15 33.31
C VAL A 118 2.35 23.36 33.85
N SER A 119 2.12 22.58 34.92
CA SER A 119 3.17 21.76 35.52
C SER A 119 3.73 20.75 34.51
N ARG A 120 2.87 20.05 33.75
CA ARG A 120 3.32 19.11 32.71
C ARG A 120 4.08 19.81 31.58
N ALA A 121 3.59 20.96 31.12
CA ALA A 121 4.19 21.70 30.02
C ALA A 121 5.62 22.16 30.37
N LEU A 122 5.80 22.77 31.54
CA LEU A 122 7.10 23.26 32.01
C LEU A 122 8.03 22.10 32.35
N THR A 123 7.54 21.04 32.99
CA THR A 123 8.30 19.80 33.19
C THR A 123 8.78 19.23 31.86
N GLY A 124 7.92 19.22 30.84
CA GLY A 124 8.27 18.78 29.49
C GLY A 124 9.39 19.61 28.86
N ILE A 125 9.46 20.91 29.15
CA ILE A 125 10.57 21.77 28.69
C ILE A 125 11.85 21.46 29.47
N PHE A 126 11.78 21.52 30.81
CA PHE A 126 12.97 21.42 31.66
C PHE A 126 13.57 20.01 31.74
N ASN A 127 12.75 18.95 31.67
CA ASN A 127 13.21 17.58 31.90
C ASN A 127 13.41 16.74 30.63
N SER A 128 12.82 17.11 29.48
CA SER A 128 12.98 16.33 28.23
C SER A 128 14.41 16.28 27.72
N LYS A 129 15.24 17.25 28.13
CA LYS A 129 16.63 17.40 27.71
C LYS A 129 16.81 17.34 26.18
N PHE A 130 15.85 17.94 25.46
CA PHE A 130 15.80 17.87 24.02
C PHE A 130 16.68 18.94 23.37
N VAL A 131 17.88 18.55 22.97
CA VAL A 131 18.80 19.37 22.16
C VAL A 131 18.51 19.09 20.67
N PRO A 132 18.20 20.11 19.84
CA PRO A 132 17.70 19.93 18.48
C PRO A 132 18.80 19.60 17.46
N TRP A 133 19.89 18.94 17.87
CA TRP A 133 21.00 18.61 16.97
C TRP A 133 20.54 17.80 15.75
N ILE A 134 19.52 16.96 15.93
CA ILE A 134 18.88 16.16 14.88
C ILE A 134 17.94 16.98 13.99
N LEU A 135 17.95 18.31 14.07
CA LEU A 135 17.26 19.22 13.14
C LEU A 135 18.26 20.07 12.34
N HIS A 136 19.55 19.90 12.62
CA HIS A 136 20.62 20.72 12.07
C HIS A 136 21.72 19.87 11.42
N LYS A 137 22.42 20.45 10.43
CA LYS A 137 23.50 19.72 9.75
C LYS A 137 24.64 19.41 10.74
N PRO A 138 25.27 18.23 10.68
CA PRO A 138 26.45 17.96 11.47
C PRO A 138 27.49 19.08 11.33
N GLY A 139 27.95 19.62 12.46
CA GLY A 139 28.95 20.69 12.49
C GLY A 139 28.43 22.12 12.31
N THR A 140 27.12 22.34 12.14
CA THR A 140 26.58 23.72 12.13
C THR A 140 26.40 24.25 13.54
N LYS A 141 26.74 25.53 13.75
CA LYS A 141 26.33 26.27 14.95
C LYS A 141 24.87 26.72 14.77
N TYR A 142 23.98 26.19 15.60
CA TYR A 142 22.55 26.52 15.62
C TYR A 142 22.07 26.98 16.99
N GLU A 143 22.88 26.76 18.03
CA GLU A 143 22.56 27.18 19.38
C GLU A 143 22.88 28.67 19.57
N PRO A 144 22.04 29.40 20.31
CA PRO A 144 22.23 30.82 20.55
C PRO A 144 23.47 31.11 21.41
N ASP A 145 24.02 32.31 21.27
CA ASP A 145 25.13 32.78 22.11
C ASP A 145 24.65 33.02 23.54
N LEU A 146 25.42 32.57 24.52
CA LEU A 146 25.11 32.73 25.95
C LEU A 146 25.59 34.07 26.52
N SER A 147 26.24 34.93 25.73
CA SER A 147 26.69 36.26 26.15
C SER A 147 25.60 37.34 26.13
N GLU A 148 24.52 37.14 25.37
CA GLU A 148 23.39 38.06 25.26
C GLU A 148 22.09 37.31 25.59
N LEU A 149 21.71 37.35 26.88
CA LEU A 149 20.56 36.61 27.39
C LEU A 149 19.32 37.51 27.52
N GLU A 150 18.40 37.40 26.57
CA GLU A 150 17.06 37.94 26.70
C GLU A 150 16.12 36.86 27.28
N TRP A 151 15.36 37.22 28.30
CA TRP A 151 14.56 36.26 29.08
C TRP A 151 13.07 36.40 28.85
N LEU A 152 12.42 35.26 28.77
CA LEU A 152 10.98 35.15 28.90
C LEU A 152 10.59 35.41 30.36
N GLN A 153 9.68 36.34 30.58
CA GLN A 153 9.30 36.86 31.89
C GLN A 153 7.99 36.25 32.38
N THR A 154 6.96 36.22 31.50
CA THR A 154 5.59 35.90 31.90
C THR A 154 4.93 34.89 30.95
N LEU A 155 4.06 34.04 31.51
CA LEU A 155 3.06 33.26 30.81
C LEU A 155 1.67 33.60 31.37
N GLU A 156 0.96 34.47 30.66
CA GLU A 156 -0.43 34.83 30.94
C GLU A 156 -1.39 33.86 30.25
N ILE A 157 -2.16 33.11 31.04
CA ILE A 157 -3.19 32.19 30.56
C ILE A 157 -4.56 32.83 30.82
N ILE A 158 -5.35 32.99 29.76
CA ILE A 158 -6.70 33.53 29.80
C ILE A 158 -7.68 32.48 29.27
N GLN A 159 -8.51 31.97 30.16
CA GLN A 159 -9.68 31.18 29.79
C GLN A 159 -10.92 32.08 29.77
N THR A 160 -11.60 32.17 28.64
CA THR A 160 -12.67 33.16 28.42
C THR A 160 -14.07 32.69 28.81
N ALA A 161 -14.27 31.38 29.01
CA ALA A 161 -15.52 30.81 29.50
C ALA A 161 -15.27 29.80 30.61
N GLU A 162 -16.18 29.66 31.56
CA GLU A 162 -16.10 28.61 32.60
C GLU A 162 -16.41 27.24 31.98
N ASP A 163 -15.72 26.19 32.43
CA ASP A 163 -16.04 24.84 31.97
C ASP A 163 -17.29 24.32 32.68
N GLU A 164 -18.26 23.85 31.90
CA GLU A 164 -19.35 23.02 32.41
C GLU A 164 -18.82 21.62 32.77
N PRO A 165 -19.48 20.87 33.69
CA PRO A 165 -19.06 19.51 34.05
C PRO A 165 -18.89 18.57 32.84
N SER A 166 -19.67 18.77 31.78
CA SER A 166 -19.57 17.99 30.53
C SER A 166 -18.28 18.23 29.76
N ALA A 167 -17.53 19.32 30.02
CA ALA A 167 -16.26 19.60 29.35
C ALA A 167 -15.20 18.51 29.58
N PHE A 168 -15.35 17.70 30.63
CA PHE A 168 -14.45 16.61 31.01
C PHE A 168 -14.94 15.22 30.58
N LYS A 169 -16.14 15.15 30.01
CA LYS A 169 -16.72 13.99 29.32
C LYS A 169 -17.58 14.44 28.12
N PRO A 170 -17.02 15.16 27.14
CA PRO A 170 -17.84 15.84 26.14
C PRO A 170 -18.24 14.90 25.01
N LEU A 171 -19.43 15.06 24.43
CA LEU A 171 -19.66 14.49 23.10
C LEU A 171 -18.75 15.21 22.08
N ALA A 172 -18.48 14.54 20.97
CA ALA A 172 -17.70 15.08 19.86
C ALA A 172 -18.29 16.43 19.41
N GLY A 173 -17.54 17.50 19.65
CA GLY A 173 -17.86 18.87 19.24
C GLY A 173 -18.48 19.75 20.33
N GLU A 174 -18.76 19.21 21.51
CA GLU A 174 -19.34 20.01 22.61
C GLU A 174 -18.33 20.89 23.36
N VAL A 175 -17.05 20.50 23.35
CA VAL A 175 -15.97 21.28 23.96
C VAL A 175 -15.18 22.02 22.90
N ASP A 176 -15.00 23.33 23.09
CA ASP A 176 -14.15 24.14 22.24
C ASP A 176 -12.67 23.90 22.60
N GLU A 177 -11.92 23.28 21.68
CA GLU A 177 -10.50 22.98 21.85
C GLU A 177 -9.57 24.04 21.19
N SER A 178 -10.11 25.17 20.76
CA SER A 178 -9.35 26.23 20.10
C SER A 178 -8.51 27.04 21.07
N TYR A 179 -7.39 27.59 20.57
CA TYR A 179 -6.54 28.48 21.34
C TYR A 179 -5.77 29.46 20.46
N ASN A 180 -5.33 30.55 21.09
CA ASN A 180 -4.41 31.53 20.52
C ASN A 180 -3.19 31.64 21.43
N LEU A 181 -1.98 31.52 20.87
CA LEU A 181 -0.72 31.61 21.60
C LEU A 181 0.17 32.66 20.96
N THR A 182 0.63 33.64 21.74
CA THR A 182 1.60 34.65 21.30
C THR A 182 2.80 34.72 22.22
N VAL A 183 4.00 34.83 21.66
CA VAL A 183 5.26 35.09 22.36
C VAL A 183 5.80 36.42 21.82
N SER A 184 5.91 37.46 22.65
CA SER A 184 6.46 38.76 22.23
C SER A 184 7.98 38.75 22.19
N GLU A 185 8.60 39.70 21.48
CA GLU A 185 10.05 39.94 21.54
C GLU A 185 10.51 40.36 22.94
N SER A 186 9.64 41.03 23.71
CA SER A 186 9.93 41.47 25.07
C SER A 186 9.83 40.37 26.14
N GLY A 187 9.60 39.11 25.77
CA GLY A 187 9.53 37.99 26.71
C GLY A 187 8.17 37.78 27.38
N ASN A 188 7.08 38.34 26.85
CA ASN A 188 5.73 38.11 27.37
C ASN A 188 5.01 37.05 26.54
N VAL A 189 4.48 36.02 27.19
CA VAL A 189 3.67 34.98 26.54
C VAL A 189 2.22 35.14 26.96
N LYS A 190 1.32 35.04 25.98
CA LYS A 190 -0.12 35.06 26.19
C LYS A 190 -0.77 33.86 25.51
N LEU A 191 -1.47 33.05 26.29
CA LEU A 191 -2.28 31.92 25.84
C LEU A 191 -3.74 32.22 26.15
N THR A 192 -4.60 32.26 25.14
CA THR A 192 -6.04 32.49 25.30
C THR A 192 -6.83 31.34 24.69
N ALA A 193 -7.79 30.80 25.42
CA ALA A 193 -8.66 29.72 24.96
C ALA A 193 -10.06 29.84 25.58
N VAL A 194 -11.06 29.19 24.98
CA VAL A 194 -12.44 29.20 25.49
C VAL A 194 -12.59 28.29 26.71
N SER A 195 -12.07 27.06 26.61
CA SER A 195 -12.15 26.03 27.65
C SER A 195 -10.78 25.73 28.27
N SER A 196 -10.76 25.01 29.39
CA SER A 196 -9.49 24.49 29.93
C SER A 196 -8.84 23.47 29.00
N ILE A 197 -9.62 22.72 28.21
CA ILE A 197 -9.08 21.77 27.22
C ILE A 197 -8.34 22.52 26.12
N GLY A 198 -8.89 23.63 25.61
CA GLY A 198 -8.19 24.52 24.68
C GLY A 198 -6.88 25.06 25.28
N VAL A 199 -6.87 25.40 26.58
CA VAL A 199 -5.63 25.75 27.29
C VAL A 199 -4.62 24.59 27.26
N LEU A 200 -5.04 23.35 27.53
CA LEU A 200 -4.14 22.18 27.45
C LEU A 200 -3.54 22.01 26.05
N ARG A 201 -4.32 22.21 24.98
CA ARG A 201 -3.82 22.15 23.59
C ARG A 201 -2.77 23.23 23.31
N GLY A 202 -3.01 24.44 23.80
CA GLY A 202 -2.07 25.55 23.67
C GLY A 202 -0.80 25.37 24.48
N LEU A 203 -0.89 24.80 25.68
CA LEU A 203 0.27 24.47 26.52
C LEU A 203 1.16 23.40 25.90
N GLU A 204 0.59 22.38 25.26
CA GLU A 204 1.40 21.39 24.52
C GLU A 204 2.12 22.03 23.34
N THR A 205 1.45 22.91 22.59
CA THR A 205 2.10 23.69 21.52
C THR A 205 3.21 24.58 22.07
N PHE A 206 2.99 25.23 23.22
CA PHE A 206 4.00 26.05 23.89
C PHE A 206 5.25 25.25 24.22
N THR A 207 5.12 24.03 24.77
CA THR A 207 6.28 23.16 25.07
C THR A 207 7.14 22.85 23.84
N GLN A 208 6.53 22.74 22.66
CA GLN A 208 7.25 22.42 21.42
C GLN A 208 8.06 23.60 20.87
N LEU A 209 7.86 24.82 21.36
CA LEU A 209 8.65 25.99 20.97
C LEU A 209 10.03 26.06 21.63
N PHE A 210 10.30 25.20 22.62
CA PHE A 210 11.52 25.25 23.41
C PHE A 210 12.43 24.04 23.19
N TYR A 211 13.71 24.31 23.36
CA TYR A 211 14.83 23.39 23.27
C TYR A 211 15.77 23.57 24.45
N GLN A 212 16.53 22.53 24.78
CA GLN A 212 17.65 22.64 25.72
C GLN A 212 18.93 23.00 24.95
N HIS A 213 19.74 23.89 25.52
CA HIS A 213 21.09 24.18 25.06
C HIS A 213 22.08 23.08 25.51
N SER A 214 23.07 22.75 24.70
CA SER A 214 24.06 21.69 24.93
C SER A 214 24.95 21.89 26.16
N SER A 215 25.05 23.12 26.66
CA SER A 215 25.69 23.44 27.94
C SER A 215 24.89 22.95 29.17
N GLY A 216 23.65 22.49 28.97
CA GLY A 216 22.87 21.73 29.95
C GLY A 216 21.99 22.55 30.90
N THR A 217 22.22 23.85 31.05
CA THR A 217 21.51 24.69 32.05
C THR A 217 20.65 25.81 31.46
N PHE A 218 20.52 25.87 30.13
CA PHE A 218 19.75 26.91 29.44
C PHE A 218 18.70 26.28 28.54
N TRP A 219 17.50 26.85 28.53
CA TRP A 219 16.41 26.51 27.61
C TRP A 219 16.06 27.74 26.80
N TYR A 220 15.73 27.57 25.53
CA TYR A 220 15.50 28.69 24.63
C TYR A 220 14.45 28.37 23.57
N THR A 221 13.84 29.44 23.06
CA THR A 221 13.05 29.44 21.83
C THR A 221 13.76 30.30 20.79
N PRO A 222 14.02 29.79 19.57
CA PRO A 222 14.65 30.55 18.49
C PRO A 222 13.61 31.22 17.56
N TYR A 223 12.37 31.40 18.01
CA TYR A 223 11.24 31.74 17.13
C TYR A 223 10.55 33.06 17.49
N ALA A 224 11.07 33.85 18.43
CA ALA A 224 10.40 35.05 18.89
C ALA A 224 10.42 36.18 17.82
N PRO A 225 9.34 36.96 17.64
CA PRO A 225 8.02 36.76 18.24
C PRO A 225 7.26 35.62 17.55
N VAL A 226 6.39 34.91 18.28
CA VAL A 226 5.52 33.84 17.75
C VAL A 226 4.06 34.28 17.85
N SER A 227 3.23 33.96 16.85
CA SER A 227 1.77 34.03 16.96
C SER A 227 1.13 32.81 16.29
N ILE A 228 0.31 32.08 17.04
CA ILE A 228 -0.37 30.85 16.63
C ILE A 228 -1.86 31.01 16.90
N GLN A 229 -2.69 30.66 15.91
CA GLN A 229 -4.13 30.48 16.05
C GLN A 229 -4.45 29.07 15.56
N ASP A 230 -5.15 28.29 16.38
CA ASP A 230 -5.27 26.86 16.12
C ASP A 230 -6.53 26.26 16.71
N SER A 231 -7.07 25.25 16.03
CA SER A 231 -8.27 24.50 16.43
C SER A 231 -8.35 23.18 15.65
N PRO A 232 -9.01 22.14 16.19
CA PRO A 232 -9.14 20.87 15.47
C PRO A 232 -10.15 20.96 14.32
N LYS A 233 -9.84 20.29 13.21
CA LYS A 233 -10.77 20.10 12.08
C LYS A 233 -11.88 19.11 12.43
N PHE A 234 -11.52 18.01 13.09
CA PHE A 234 -12.47 16.98 13.49
C PHE A 234 -12.57 16.90 15.02
N PRO A 235 -13.79 16.87 15.59
CA PRO A 235 -13.97 16.78 17.04
C PRO A 235 -13.61 15.43 17.65
N HIS A 236 -13.67 14.32 16.89
CA HIS A 236 -13.34 12.98 17.37
C HIS A 236 -12.00 12.51 16.84
N ARG A 237 -10.99 12.36 17.70
CA ARG A 237 -9.62 12.03 17.28
C ARG A 237 -9.03 10.97 18.20
N GLY A 238 -9.23 9.71 17.85
CA GLY A 238 -9.02 8.63 18.79
C GLY A 238 -8.07 7.52 18.39
N ILE A 239 -7.89 6.63 19.36
CA ILE A 239 -7.19 5.35 19.26
C ILE A 239 -8.12 4.32 19.87
N LEU A 240 -8.36 3.22 19.15
CA LEU A 240 -8.89 1.99 19.72
C LEU A 240 -7.71 1.15 20.22
N LEU A 241 -7.74 0.77 21.49
CA LEU A 241 -6.78 -0.15 22.10
C LEU A 241 -7.51 -1.40 22.59
N ASP A 242 -7.23 -2.53 21.94
CA ASP A 242 -7.66 -3.85 22.37
C ASP A 242 -6.81 -4.30 23.55
N THR A 243 -7.48 -4.61 24.66
CA THR A 243 -6.86 -5.08 25.91
C THR A 243 -7.37 -6.45 26.34
N ALA A 244 -8.11 -7.13 25.45
CA ALA A 244 -8.69 -8.44 25.69
C ALA A 244 -7.87 -9.55 25.04
N ARG A 245 -7.37 -9.34 23.80
CA ARG A 245 -6.52 -10.36 23.15
C ARG A 245 -5.18 -10.48 23.86
N HIS A 246 -4.62 -9.36 24.32
CA HIS A 246 -3.54 -9.31 25.31
C HIS A 246 -3.82 -8.26 26.40
N PHE A 247 -3.40 -8.55 27.63
CA PHE A 247 -3.51 -7.61 28.75
C PHE A 247 -2.46 -6.50 28.68
N PHE A 248 -2.84 -5.29 29.09
CA PHE A 248 -1.93 -4.15 29.21
C PHE A 248 -1.94 -3.60 30.65
N PRO A 249 -0.79 -3.54 31.33
CA PRO A 249 -0.68 -2.85 32.60
C PRO A 249 -1.22 -1.42 32.53
N VAL A 250 -1.86 -0.96 33.61
CA VAL A 250 -2.44 0.40 33.70
C VAL A 250 -1.43 1.46 33.28
N GLU A 251 -0.17 1.34 33.70
CA GLU A 251 0.89 2.31 33.38
C GLU A 251 1.18 2.43 31.86
N ASP A 252 0.98 1.36 31.08
CA ASP A 252 1.12 1.40 29.61
C ASP A 252 -0.06 2.13 28.95
N ILE A 253 -1.26 1.98 29.51
CA ILE A 253 -2.46 2.72 29.10
C ILE A 253 -2.26 4.21 29.44
N LEU A 254 -1.77 4.53 30.65
CA LEU A 254 -1.49 5.91 31.03
C LEU A 254 -0.43 6.56 30.13
N ARG A 255 0.63 5.82 29.77
CA ARG A 255 1.64 6.28 28.81
C ARG A 255 1.05 6.52 27.41
N THR A 256 0.12 5.68 26.98
CA THR A 256 -0.63 5.90 25.73
C THR A 256 -1.44 7.19 25.78
N ILE A 257 -2.14 7.46 26.89
CA ILE A 257 -2.89 8.71 27.12
C ILE A 257 -1.97 9.94 27.08
N ASP A 258 -0.78 9.86 27.70
CA ASP A 258 0.22 10.92 27.61
C ASP A 258 0.61 11.22 26.15
N ALA A 259 0.95 10.20 25.37
CA ALA A 259 1.33 10.36 23.97
C ALA A 259 0.19 10.85 23.06
N MET A 260 -1.05 10.46 23.38
CA MET A 260 -2.25 11.02 22.76
C MET A 260 -2.39 12.51 23.05
N SER A 261 -2.26 12.92 24.32
CA SER A 261 -2.30 14.32 24.73
C SER A 261 -1.25 15.16 24.00
N TRP A 262 -0.01 14.66 23.90
CA TRP A 262 1.07 15.33 23.17
C TRP A 262 0.75 15.47 21.67
N SER A 263 0.02 14.51 21.11
CA SER A 263 -0.39 14.47 19.71
C SER A 263 -1.72 15.18 19.42
N LYS A 264 -2.36 15.77 20.45
CA LYS A 264 -3.71 16.37 20.41
C LYS A 264 -4.83 15.40 20.01
N LEU A 265 -4.63 14.10 20.18
CA LEU A 265 -5.69 13.09 20.18
C LEU A 265 -6.49 13.22 21.48
N ASN A 266 -7.80 12.98 21.44
CA ASN A 266 -8.72 13.30 22.54
C ASN A 266 -9.65 12.16 22.96
N ARG A 267 -9.57 10.98 22.34
CA ARG A 267 -10.45 9.84 22.61
C ARG A 267 -9.68 8.53 22.68
N LEU A 268 -9.66 7.88 23.84
CA LEU A 268 -9.15 6.51 23.97
C LEU A 268 -10.34 5.58 24.08
N HIS A 269 -10.55 4.81 23.03
CA HIS A 269 -11.51 3.73 22.97
C HIS A 269 -10.82 2.47 23.50
N VAL A 270 -11.23 1.97 24.66
CA VAL A 270 -10.68 0.75 25.25
C VAL A 270 -11.60 -0.42 24.94
N HIS A 271 -11.18 -1.25 23.97
CA HIS A 271 -11.80 -2.54 23.70
C HIS A 271 -11.37 -3.53 24.77
N VAL A 272 -12.24 -3.74 25.76
CA VAL A 272 -11.83 -4.28 27.06
C VAL A 272 -12.19 -5.74 27.26
N THR A 273 -13.09 -6.29 26.43
CA THR A 273 -13.46 -7.71 26.47
C THR A 273 -13.57 -8.25 25.07
N ASP A 274 -13.14 -9.50 24.88
CA ASP A 274 -13.36 -10.25 23.65
C ASP A 274 -13.52 -11.76 23.97
N SER A 275 -13.60 -12.61 22.95
CA SER A 275 -13.70 -14.06 23.11
C SER A 275 -12.48 -14.68 23.78
N GLN A 276 -11.31 -14.04 23.68
CA GLN A 276 -10.06 -14.52 24.27
C GLN A 276 -9.99 -14.27 25.78
N SER A 277 -10.52 -13.15 26.30
CA SER A 277 -10.50 -12.89 27.74
C SER A 277 -11.54 -11.86 28.22
N TRP A 278 -11.79 -11.90 29.52
CA TRP A 278 -12.56 -10.93 30.28
C TRP A 278 -11.70 -10.38 31.45
N PRO A 279 -10.98 -9.27 31.27
CA PRO A 279 -10.13 -8.68 32.32
C PRO A 279 -10.87 -7.73 33.27
N LEU A 280 -12.11 -7.32 32.99
CA LEU A 280 -12.87 -6.40 33.84
C LEU A 280 -13.37 -7.06 35.12
N VAL A 281 -12.98 -6.52 36.28
CA VAL A 281 -13.57 -6.93 37.56
C VAL A 281 -14.93 -6.23 37.72
N ILE A 282 -16.00 -7.02 37.68
CA ILE A 282 -17.37 -6.58 37.94
C ILE A 282 -17.77 -7.08 39.34
N PRO A 283 -17.79 -6.23 40.39
CA PRO A 283 -18.08 -6.68 41.75
C PRO A 283 -19.40 -7.42 41.95
N SER A 284 -20.44 -7.12 41.15
CA SER A 284 -21.70 -7.87 41.17
C SER A 284 -21.58 -9.28 40.56
N MET A 285 -20.54 -9.53 39.76
CA MET A 285 -20.30 -10.74 38.95
C MET A 285 -18.78 -11.07 38.90
N PRO A 286 -18.11 -11.26 40.06
CA PRO A 286 -16.65 -11.41 40.12
C PRO A 286 -16.14 -12.63 39.35
N GLU A 287 -16.98 -13.65 39.20
CA GLU A 287 -16.68 -14.87 38.46
C GLU A 287 -16.31 -14.63 36.99
N LEU A 288 -16.71 -13.50 36.39
CA LEU A 288 -16.36 -13.14 35.02
C LEU A 288 -14.86 -12.98 34.86
N SER A 289 -14.22 -12.11 35.65
CA SER A 289 -12.77 -11.93 35.62
C SER A 289 -12.02 -13.08 36.28
N GLU A 290 -12.56 -13.68 37.35
CA GLU A 290 -11.90 -14.80 38.04
C GLU A 290 -11.68 -16.01 37.11
N LYS A 291 -12.55 -16.20 36.12
CA LYS A 291 -12.45 -17.29 35.15
C LYS A 291 -12.05 -16.86 33.75
N GLY A 292 -12.36 -15.62 33.36
CA GLY A 292 -12.18 -15.11 32.00
C GLY A 292 -10.89 -14.33 31.78
N ALA A 293 -10.20 -13.85 32.82
CA ALA A 293 -8.91 -13.17 32.63
C ALA A 293 -7.79 -14.16 32.28
N HIS A 294 -6.78 -13.70 31.53
CA HIS A 294 -5.60 -14.51 31.18
C HIS A 294 -4.83 -15.01 32.41
N HIS A 295 -4.76 -14.18 33.45
CA HIS A 295 -4.18 -14.50 34.75
C HIS A 295 -4.89 -13.71 35.86
N PRO A 296 -4.98 -14.20 37.12
CA PRO A 296 -5.63 -13.47 38.22
C PRO A 296 -5.05 -12.07 38.54
N SER A 297 -3.85 -11.75 38.06
CA SER A 297 -3.24 -10.41 38.21
C SER A 297 -3.41 -9.52 36.97
N GLU A 298 -3.97 -10.05 35.90
CA GLU A 298 -4.15 -9.38 34.61
C GLU A 298 -5.61 -8.93 34.47
N THR A 299 -6.05 -8.14 35.45
CA THR A 299 -7.42 -7.65 35.57
C THR A 299 -7.42 -6.14 35.82
N TYR A 300 -8.49 -5.47 35.40
CA TYR A 300 -8.74 -4.07 35.75
C TYR A 300 -9.77 -4.00 36.87
N SER A 301 -9.33 -3.57 38.06
CA SER A 301 -10.23 -3.31 39.18
C SER A 301 -11.07 -2.05 38.94
N PRO A 302 -12.18 -1.84 39.68
CA PRO A 302 -12.91 -0.58 39.62
C PRO A 302 -12.04 0.67 39.87
N GLY A 303 -11.02 0.54 40.73
CA GLY A 303 -10.06 1.61 40.98
C GLY A 303 -9.12 1.88 39.80
N ASP A 304 -8.76 0.84 39.04
CA ASP A 304 -7.94 0.99 37.83
C ASP A 304 -8.72 1.71 36.72
N ILE A 305 -9.98 1.33 36.50
CA ILE A 305 -10.87 1.98 35.52
C ILE A 305 -11.03 3.46 35.87
N GLU A 306 -11.33 3.78 37.13
CA GLU A 306 -11.42 5.16 37.59
C GLU A 306 -10.08 5.91 37.41
N LYS A 307 -8.95 5.28 37.77
CA LYS A 307 -7.60 5.87 37.59
C LYS A 307 -7.34 6.22 36.13
N ILE A 308 -7.62 5.30 35.20
CA ILE A 308 -7.42 5.49 33.76
C ILE A 308 -8.28 6.66 33.24
N GLN A 309 -9.58 6.65 33.55
CA GLN A 309 -10.51 7.68 33.07
C GLN A 309 -10.16 9.07 33.63
N LYS A 310 -9.88 9.17 34.93
CA LYS A 310 -9.45 10.44 35.55
C LYS A 310 -8.15 10.95 34.95
N TYR A 311 -7.17 10.05 34.74
CA TYR A 311 -5.88 10.42 34.15
C TYR A 311 -6.03 10.97 32.73
N GLY A 312 -6.93 10.38 31.95
CA GLY A 312 -7.36 10.88 30.65
C GLY A 312 -7.99 12.26 30.72
N ALA A 313 -8.99 12.45 31.59
CA ALA A 313 -9.68 13.73 31.75
C ALA A 313 -8.70 14.88 32.10
N TYR A 314 -7.70 14.64 32.95
CA TYR A 314 -6.65 15.62 33.26
C TYR A 314 -5.78 16.05 32.06
N ARG A 315 -5.86 15.31 30.96
CA ARG A 315 -5.12 15.53 29.70
C ARG A 315 -6.02 15.90 28.52
N GLY A 316 -7.32 16.07 28.78
CA GLY A 316 -8.31 16.26 27.73
C GLY A 316 -8.40 15.04 26.79
N VAL A 317 -8.19 13.84 27.31
CA VAL A 317 -8.42 12.58 26.60
C VAL A 317 -9.55 11.86 27.32
N GLU A 318 -10.73 11.84 26.73
CA GLU A 318 -11.83 11.03 27.26
C GLU A 318 -11.52 9.56 27.00
N VAL A 319 -11.70 8.72 28.03
CA VAL A 319 -11.53 7.28 27.93
C VAL A 319 -12.90 6.62 28.07
N TYR A 320 -13.32 5.93 27.02
CA TYR A 320 -14.56 5.18 26.97
C TYR A 320 -14.29 3.71 26.64
N PHE A 321 -15.23 2.86 27.03
CA PHE A 321 -15.05 1.40 26.97
C PHE A 321 -15.99 0.77 25.95
N GLU A 322 -15.53 -0.35 25.41
CA GLU A 322 -16.31 -1.26 24.59
C GLU A 322 -16.42 -2.61 25.26
N ILE A 323 -17.66 -3.10 25.37
CA ILE A 323 -17.95 -4.52 25.54
C ILE A 323 -18.62 -4.96 24.25
N ASP A 324 -17.88 -5.70 23.43
CA ASP A 324 -18.32 -6.08 22.10
C ASP A 324 -19.41 -7.14 22.16
N MET A 325 -20.55 -6.85 21.54
CA MET A 325 -21.73 -7.71 21.58
C MET A 325 -22.56 -7.56 20.30
N PRO A 326 -23.29 -8.61 19.90
CA PRO A 326 -23.40 -9.92 20.55
C PRO A 326 -22.33 -10.93 20.14
N GLY A 327 -21.50 -10.60 19.14
CA GLY A 327 -20.30 -11.37 18.78
C GLY A 327 -19.18 -11.16 19.81
N HIS A 328 -18.01 -11.73 19.55
CA HIS A 328 -16.78 -11.38 20.29
C HIS A 328 -16.86 -11.53 21.83
N ILE A 329 -17.71 -12.42 22.35
CA ILE A 329 -18.00 -12.50 23.79
C ILE A 329 -17.80 -13.90 24.38
N GLY A 330 -17.07 -14.76 23.67
CA GLY A 330 -16.89 -16.17 24.01
C GLY A 330 -16.36 -16.44 25.43
N SER A 331 -15.51 -15.57 25.99
CA SER A 331 -14.91 -15.73 27.31
C SER A 331 -15.94 -15.84 28.45
N VAL A 332 -17.14 -15.26 28.27
CA VAL A 332 -18.27 -15.39 29.22
C VAL A 332 -18.67 -16.86 29.43
N SER A 333 -18.48 -17.73 28.43
CA SER A 333 -18.79 -19.16 28.51
C SER A 333 -18.04 -19.89 29.65
N LEU A 334 -16.91 -19.35 30.11
CA LEU A 334 -16.13 -19.90 31.21
C LEU A 334 -16.85 -19.78 32.56
N SER A 335 -17.76 -18.82 32.70
CA SER A 335 -18.57 -18.60 33.91
C SER A 335 -20.05 -18.91 33.70
N HIS A 336 -20.59 -18.55 32.53
CA HIS A 336 -22.01 -18.63 32.15
C HIS A 336 -22.19 -19.31 30.78
N PRO A 337 -21.84 -20.60 30.63
CA PRO A 337 -21.89 -21.32 29.35
C PRO A 337 -23.29 -21.37 28.74
N GLU A 338 -24.34 -21.26 29.55
CA GLU A 338 -25.73 -21.25 29.10
C GLU A 338 -26.10 -20.06 28.22
N LEU A 339 -25.35 -18.95 28.31
CA LEU A 339 -25.60 -17.70 27.59
C LEU A 339 -24.96 -17.64 26.21
N ILE A 340 -23.92 -18.45 25.98
CA ILE A 340 -23.07 -18.38 24.80
C ILE A 340 -23.38 -19.50 23.83
N VAL A 341 -23.32 -19.19 22.53
CA VAL A 341 -23.37 -20.15 21.43
C VAL A 341 -22.01 -20.23 20.74
N ALA A 342 -21.71 -21.40 20.18
CA ALA A 342 -20.51 -21.69 19.39
C ALA A 342 -19.17 -21.45 20.10
N TYR A 343 -19.12 -21.48 21.45
CA TYR A 343 -17.87 -21.24 22.16
C TYR A 343 -16.78 -22.24 21.78
N ASN A 344 -15.67 -21.74 21.24
CA ASN A 344 -14.51 -22.53 20.81
C ASN A 344 -14.84 -23.68 19.82
N GLU A 345 -15.94 -23.57 19.08
CA GLU A 345 -16.36 -24.59 18.12
C GLU A 345 -15.37 -24.77 16.98
N GLN A 346 -15.24 -26.01 16.49
CA GLN A 346 -14.30 -26.37 15.43
C GLN A 346 -15.01 -27.04 14.25
N PRO A 347 -14.56 -26.80 13.00
CA PRO A 347 -13.51 -25.87 12.63
C PRO A 347 -13.99 -24.41 12.73
N TYR A 348 -13.22 -23.54 13.40
CA TYR A 348 -13.67 -22.21 13.81
C TYR A 348 -14.15 -21.31 12.64
N HIS A 349 -13.53 -21.42 11.47
CA HIS A 349 -13.81 -20.57 10.30
C HIS A 349 -15.25 -20.69 9.76
N TRP A 350 -16.00 -21.72 10.19
CA TRP A 350 -17.41 -21.83 9.87
C TRP A 350 -18.30 -21.00 10.80
N TRP A 351 -17.85 -20.81 12.04
CA TRP A 351 -18.63 -20.27 13.16
C TRP A 351 -18.21 -18.85 13.55
N CYS A 352 -17.00 -18.41 13.21
CA CYS A 352 -16.49 -17.09 13.54
C CYS A 352 -15.31 -16.71 12.62
N ALA A 353 -14.92 -15.43 12.62
CA ALA A 353 -13.76 -14.95 11.87
C ALA A 353 -12.43 -15.40 12.50
N GLN A 354 -12.37 -15.43 13.84
CA GLN A 354 -11.15 -15.71 14.60
C GLN A 354 -11.44 -16.58 15.84
N PRO A 355 -10.57 -17.54 16.19
CA PRO A 355 -10.77 -18.39 17.37
C PRO A 355 -10.30 -17.69 18.67
N PRO A 356 -10.87 -18.07 19.84
CA PRO A 356 -12.03 -18.94 19.99
C PRO A 356 -13.32 -18.22 19.55
N CYS A 357 -14.25 -18.96 18.94
CA CYS A 357 -15.56 -18.42 18.62
C CYS A 357 -16.39 -18.17 19.90
N GLY A 358 -17.47 -17.40 19.78
CA GLY A 358 -18.49 -17.27 20.82
C GLY A 358 -19.37 -16.03 20.63
N ALA A 359 -20.68 -16.21 20.71
CA ALA A 359 -21.66 -15.12 20.64
C ALA A 359 -22.78 -15.30 21.67
N PHE A 360 -23.48 -14.23 22.06
CA PHE A 360 -24.67 -14.34 22.88
C PHE A 360 -25.82 -15.01 22.13
N LYS A 361 -26.59 -15.84 22.84
CA LYS A 361 -27.86 -16.39 22.34
C LYS A 361 -28.91 -15.29 22.22
N LEU A 362 -29.27 -14.91 20.98
CA LEU A 362 -30.14 -13.77 20.70
C LEU A 362 -31.61 -13.95 21.15
N ASN A 363 -32.06 -15.19 21.35
CA ASN A 363 -33.43 -15.50 21.76
C ASN A 363 -33.49 -16.09 23.19
N ASN A 364 -32.66 -15.58 24.10
CA ASN A 364 -32.60 -16.05 25.48
C ASN A 364 -32.72 -14.87 26.47
N THR A 365 -33.81 -14.84 27.26
CA THR A 365 -34.04 -13.78 28.25
C THR A 365 -32.99 -13.76 29.37
N ALA A 366 -32.30 -14.87 29.62
CA ALA A 366 -31.20 -14.90 30.59
C ALA A 366 -30.01 -14.02 30.15
N VAL A 367 -29.82 -13.80 28.84
CA VAL A 367 -28.82 -12.84 28.32
C VAL A 367 -29.22 -11.41 28.70
N ASP A 368 -30.51 -11.07 28.55
CA ASP A 368 -30.99 -9.74 28.92
C ASP A 368 -30.81 -9.49 30.43
N GLU A 369 -31.12 -10.47 31.29
CA GLU A 369 -30.93 -10.40 32.75
C GLU A 369 -29.45 -10.30 33.15
N PHE A 370 -28.58 -11.06 32.48
CA PHE A 370 -27.13 -10.99 32.66
C PHE A 370 -26.59 -9.60 32.34
N LEU A 371 -26.96 -9.04 31.18
CA LEU A 371 -26.51 -7.72 30.74
C LEU A 371 -27.09 -6.60 31.61
N GLU A 372 -28.29 -6.77 32.15
CA GLU A 372 -28.86 -5.84 33.13
C GLU A 372 -27.97 -5.74 34.36
N LYS A 373 -27.66 -6.88 34.97
CA LYS A 373 -26.83 -6.96 36.18
C LYS A 373 -25.41 -6.45 35.94
N LEU A 374 -24.86 -6.74 34.76
CA LEU A 374 -23.54 -6.24 34.34
C LEU A 374 -23.53 -4.71 34.25
N PHE A 375 -24.49 -4.14 33.54
CA PHE A 375 -24.55 -2.70 33.28
C PHE A 375 -24.98 -1.88 34.50
N ASP A 376 -25.83 -2.43 35.37
CA ASP A 376 -26.17 -1.83 36.66
C ASP A 376 -24.95 -1.63 37.56
N ASP A 377 -23.92 -2.48 37.45
CA ASP A 377 -22.66 -2.31 38.16
C ASP A 377 -21.66 -1.43 37.38
N PHE A 378 -21.56 -1.63 36.07
CA PHE A 378 -20.51 -1.02 35.26
C PHE A 378 -20.80 0.45 34.89
N PHE A 379 -22.01 0.78 34.42
CA PHE A 379 -22.32 2.12 33.93
C PHE A 379 -22.15 3.24 34.96
N PRO A 380 -22.57 3.07 36.24
CA PRO A 380 -22.33 4.09 37.26
C PRO A 380 -20.85 4.42 37.50
N ARG A 381 -19.93 3.55 37.08
CA ARG A 381 -18.47 3.76 37.22
C ARG A 381 -17.89 4.56 36.07
N ILE A 382 -18.45 4.42 34.86
CA ILE A 382 -17.92 5.04 33.64
C ILE A 382 -18.64 6.34 33.25
N GLU A 383 -19.94 6.45 33.51
CA GLU A 383 -20.77 7.63 33.19
C GLU A 383 -20.20 8.96 33.71
N PRO A 384 -19.55 9.04 34.89
CA PRO A 384 -19.00 10.30 35.37
C PRO A 384 -17.88 10.87 34.49
N TYR A 385 -17.25 10.04 33.66
CA TYR A 385 -16.03 10.38 32.92
C TYR A 385 -16.09 10.10 31.40
N ALA A 386 -17.13 9.43 30.93
CA ALA A 386 -17.32 9.11 29.51
C ALA A 386 -18.70 9.57 29.04
N ALA A 387 -18.77 10.04 27.79
CA ALA A 387 -19.99 10.35 27.07
C ALA A 387 -20.47 9.15 26.23
N TYR A 388 -19.55 8.24 25.91
CA TYR A 388 -19.78 7.12 25.00
C TYR A 388 -19.71 5.77 25.71
N PHE A 389 -20.43 4.80 25.15
CA PHE A 389 -20.20 3.38 25.40
C PHE A 389 -20.36 2.63 24.08
N HIS A 390 -19.33 1.87 23.71
CA HIS A 390 -19.35 1.11 22.47
C HIS A 390 -19.95 -0.27 22.77
N THR A 391 -21.02 -0.63 22.05
CA THR A 391 -21.67 -1.93 22.21
C THR A 391 -21.16 -2.97 21.21
N GLY A 392 -20.21 -2.58 20.36
CA GLY A 392 -19.60 -3.44 19.35
C GLY A 392 -20.52 -3.75 18.19
N GLY A 393 -20.63 -5.03 17.85
CA GLY A 393 -21.56 -5.54 16.84
C GLY A 393 -20.92 -5.79 15.48
N ASP A 394 -19.61 -5.97 15.45
CA ASP A 394 -18.88 -6.46 14.28
C ASP A 394 -18.95 -7.99 14.17
N GLU A 395 -18.65 -8.49 12.97
CA GLU A 395 -18.35 -9.89 12.65
C GLU A 395 -19.28 -10.99 13.23
N LEU A 396 -20.52 -10.66 13.62
CA LEU A 396 -21.51 -11.65 14.06
C LEU A 396 -21.76 -12.66 12.95
N ASN A 397 -21.45 -13.93 13.20
CA ASN A 397 -21.52 -14.96 12.17
C ASN A 397 -22.85 -15.71 12.24
N LYS A 398 -23.70 -15.55 11.22
CA LYS A 398 -25.02 -16.19 11.10
C LYS A 398 -25.03 -17.70 11.40
N ASN A 399 -23.94 -18.41 11.12
CA ASN A 399 -23.89 -19.86 11.31
C ASN A 399 -23.86 -20.27 12.78
N ASP A 400 -23.34 -19.44 13.70
CA ASP A 400 -23.32 -19.76 15.14
C ASP A 400 -24.71 -20.09 15.67
N SER A 401 -25.72 -19.38 15.18
CA SER A 401 -27.12 -19.46 15.59
C SER A 401 -27.81 -20.75 15.15
N MET A 402 -27.15 -21.55 14.29
CA MET A 402 -27.58 -22.93 14.04
C MET A 402 -27.38 -23.84 15.24
N LEU A 403 -26.42 -23.51 16.12
CA LEU A 403 -26.16 -24.22 17.37
C LEU A 403 -26.99 -23.69 18.54
N ASP A 404 -27.65 -22.55 18.38
CA ASP A 404 -28.61 -22.04 19.37
C ASP A 404 -29.89 -22.89 19.32
N GLU A 405 -30.15 -23.61 20.41
CA GLU A 405 -31.31 -24.50 20.53
C GLU A 405 -32.65 -23.78 20.35
N GLY A 406 -32.72 -22.49 20.66
CA GLY A 406 -33.91 -21.64 20.56
C GLY A 406 -34.10 -20.97 19.20
N ILE A 407 -33.13 -21.07 18.28
CA ILE A 407 -33.17 -20.44 16.95
C ILE A 407 -32.99 -21.48 15.84
N ARG A 408 -31.94 -22.31 15.91
CA ARG A 408 -31.59 -23.37 14.95
C ARG A 408 -31.65 -22.93 13.48
N SER A 409 -31.19 -21.71 13.20
CA SER A 409 -31.28 -21.09 11.88
C SER A 409 -30.14 -20.10 11.67
N ASN A 410 -29.65 -20.01 10.44
CA ASN A 410 -28.72 -18.98 9.98
C ASN A 410 -29.36 -17.99 8.98
N SER A 411 -30.70 -18.01 8.84
CA SER A 411 -31.43 -17.11 7.96
C SER A 411 -31.49 -15.70 8.55
N SER A 412 -31.12 -14.70 7.76
CA SER A 412 -31.18 -13.29 8.17
C SER A 412 -32.61 -12.85 8.49
N GLU A 413 -33.63 -13.42 7.85
CA GLU A 413 -35.04 -13.12 8.15
C GLU A 413 -35.45 -13.53 9.57
N VAL A 414 -34.79 -14.55 10.14
CA VAL A 414 -35.00 -14.99 11.53
C VAL A 414 -34.13 -14.20 12.50
N LEU A 415 -32.86 -13.98 12.16
CA LEU A 415 -31.87 -13.39 13.06
C LEU A 415 -32.00 -11.87 13.18
N GLN A 416 -32.32 -11.16 12.09
CA GLN A 416 -32.37 -9.71 12.09
C GLN A 416 -33.37 -9.14 13.11
N PRO A 417 -34.61 -9.64 13.24
CA PRO A 417 -35.54 -9.11 14.24
C PRO A 417 -35.08 -9.37 15.69
N LEU A 418 -34.39 -10.49 15.94
CA LEU A 418 -33.82 -10.81 17.24
C LEU A 418 -32.67 -9.87 17.57
N LEU A 419 -31.78 -9.63 16.59
CA LEU A 419 -30.68 -8.68 16.72
C LEU A 419 -31.19 -7.24 16.90
N GLN A 420 -32.23 -6.82 16.17
CA GLN A 420 -32.88 -5.51 16.37
C GLN A 420 -33.36 -5.37 17.80
N LYS A 421 -34.09 -6.36 18.34
CA LYS A 421 -34.56 -6.35 19.72
C LYS A 421 -33.40 -6.28 20.72
N PHE A 422 -32.32 -7.03 20.48
CA PHE A 422 -31.13 -7.03 21.32
C PHE A 422 -30.49 -5.63 21.36
N ILE A 423 -30.21 -5.05 20.18
CA ILE A 423 -29.62 -3.71 20.05
C ILE A 423 -30.52 -2.64 20.67
N ASP A 424 -31.83 -2.64 20.38
CA ASP A 424 -32.79 -1.69 20.96
C ASP A 424 -32.78 -1.74 22.49
N THR A 425 -32.69 -2.95 23.06
CA THR A 425 -32.68 -3.16 24.51
C THR A 425 -31.39 -2.62 25.12
N GLN A 426 -30.22 -2.97 24.56
CA GLN A 426 -28.95 -2.51 25.10
C GLN A 426 -28.75 -1.01 24.88
N HIS A 427 -29.09 -0.45 23.71
CA HIS A 427 -29.00 1.00 23.45
C HIS A 427 -29.97 1.81 24.32
N ARG A 428 -31.13 1.25 24.69
CA ARG A 428 -31.99 1.88 25.71
C ARG A 428 -31.29 1.95 27.07
N ARG A 429 -30.63 0.88 27.53
CA ARG A 429 -29.89 0.87 28.80
C ARG A 429 -28.74 1.88 28.80
N VAL A 430 -27.97 1.93 27.71
CA VAL A 430 -26.88 2.90 27.52
C VAL A 430 -27.41 4.33 27.66
N ARG A 431 -28.54 4.65 27.01
CA ARG A 431 -29.17 5.98 27.11
C ARG A 431 -29.75 6.28 28.49
N GLU A 432 -30.41 5.31 29.11
CA GLU A 432 -30.95 5.45 30.49
C GLU A 432 -29.83 5.72 31.50
N ALA A 433 -28.61 5.23 31.22
CA ALA A 433 -27.40 5.54 31.98
C ALA A 433 -26.73 6.86 31.59
N GLY A 434 -27.30 7.67 30.68
CA GLY A 434 -26.72 8.96 30.29
C GLY A 434 -25.55 8.88 29.30
N LEU A 435 -25.35 7.73 28.65
CA LEU A 435 -24.28 7.48 27.68
C LEU A 435 -24.85 7.46 26.24
N THR A 436 -23.98 7.72 25.26
CA THR A 436 -24.31 7.63 23.83
C THR A 436 -23.78 6.33 23.24
N PRO A 437 -24.63 5.50 22.60
CA PRO A 437 -24.19 4.26 21.99
C PRO A 437 -23.29 4.47 20.77
N VAL A 438 -22.26 3.63 20.66
CA VAL A 438 -21.43 3.48 19.47
C VAL A 438 -21.47 2.02 18.99
N VAL A 439 -21.51 1.78 17.68
CA VAL A 439 -21.55 0.45 17.07
C VAL A 439 -20.65 0.36 15.85
N TRP A 440 -20.22 -0.86 15.51
CA TRP A 440 -19.57 -1.13 14.23
C TRP A 440 -20.56 -1.11 13.05
N GLU A 441 -20.04 -0.88 11.84
CA GLU A 441 -20.83 -0.60 10.64
C GLU A 441 -21.69 -1.78 10.13
N GLU A 442 -21.39 -3.00 10.55
CA GLU A 442 -22.14 -4.22 10.23
C GLU A 442 -23.60 -4.12 10.70
N ILE A 443 -23.85 -3.53 11.86
CA ILE A 443 -25.20 -3.39 12.43
C ILE A 443 -26.16 -2.68 11.44
N PRO A 444 -25.88 -1.47 10.95
CA PRO A 444 -26.74 -0.79 9.98
C PRO A 444 -26.51 -1.19 8.50
N LEU A 445 -25.36 -1.76 8.13
CA LEU A 445 -25.04 -2.07 6.73
C LEU A 445 -25.28 -3.53 6.33
N GLU A 446 -24.86 -4.50 7.15
CA GLU A 446 -25.07 -5.92 6.88
C GLU A 446 -26.40 -6.39 7.45
N TRP A 447 -26.63 -6.11 8.73
CA TRP A 447 -27.80 -6.59 9.45
C TRP A 447 -29.03 -5.74 9.24
N ASN A 448 -28.90 -4.55 8.64
CA ASN A 448 -30.00 -3.63 8.38
C ASN A 448 -30.83 -3.36 9.66
N VAL A 449 -30.15 -3.24 10.80
CA VAL A 449 -30.73 -2.82 12.06
C VAL A 449 -30.94 -1.30 12.01
N THR A 450 -32.12 -0.86 12.43
CA THR A 450 -32.44 0.56 12.53
C THR A 450 -31.85 1.12 13.82
N LEU A 451 -31.12 2.22 13.73
CA LEU A 451 -30.46 2.88 14.86
C LEU A 451 -31.11 4.24 15.15
N GLY A 452 -30.99 4.70 16.39
CA GLY A 452 -31.34 6.08 16.75
C GLY A 452 -30.41 7.11 16.09
N GLU A 453 -30.87 8.34 15.92
CA GLU A 453 -30.09 9.44 15.30
C GLU A 453 -28.88 9.85 16.15
N GLU A 454 -28.92 9.57 17.45
CA GLU A 454 -27.83 9.81 18.40
C GLU A 454 -26.68 8.81 18.26
N VAL A 455 -26.96 7.61 17.75
CA VAL A 455 -25.99 6.50 17.68
C VAL A 455 -24.87 6.84 16.70
N VAL A 456 -23.64 6.64 17.14
CA VAL A 456 -22.45 6.82 16.30
C VAL A 456 -22.07 5.47 15.70
N VAL A 457 -21.68 5.47 14.42
CA VAL A 457 -21.26 4.26 13.71
C VAL A 457 -19.77 4.34 13.38
N GLN A 458 -18.99 3.34 13.79
CA GLN A 458 -17.57 3.23 13.48
C GLN A 458 -17.37 2.36 12.22
N ALA A 459 -16.72 2.93 11.19
CA ALA A 459 -16.58 2.32 9.87
C ALA A 459 -15.14 1.86 9.62
N TRP A 460 -14.91 0.59 9.27
CA TRP A 460 -13.57 0.01 9.20
C TRP A 460 -13.25 -0.72 7.89
N LEU A 461 -14.23 -1.32 7.21
CA LEU A 461 -14.08 -2.06 5.94
C LEU A 461 -13.62 -1.18 4.76
N GLY A 462 -13.72 0.14 4.90
CA GLY A 462 -13.26 1.11 3.92
C GLY A 462 -14.11 1.19 2.64
N GLY A 463 -13.50 1.63 1.54
CA GLY A 463 -14.24 1.87 0.29
C GLY A 463 -15.23 3.04 0.40
N GLU A 464 -16.50 2.81 0.06
CA GLU A 464 -17.57 3.83 0.15
C GLU A 464 -18.41 3.72 1.44
N THR A 465 -17.98 2.97 2.47
CA THR A 465 -18.82 2.75 3.66
C THR A 465 -19.16 4.02 4.44
N VAL A 466 -18.18 4.91 4.66
CA VAL A 466 -18.41 6.23 5.27
C VAL A 466 -19.50 6.99 4.50
N LYS A 467 -19.47 6.97 3.16
CA LYS A 467 -20.50 7.60 2.33
C LYS A 467 -21.86 6.92 2.47
N LYS A 468 -21.91 5.59 2.52
CA LYS A 468 -23.17 4.85 2.71
C LYS A 468 -23.81 5.16 4.07
N LEU A 469 -23.01 5.29 5.12
CA LEU A 469 -23.50 5.60 6.46
C LEU A 469 -23.97 7.05 6.56
N THR A 470 -23.18 8.01 6.09
CA THR A 470 -23.56 9.43 6.12
C THR A 470 -24.76 9.73 5.21
N SER A 471 -24.88 9.09 4.04
CA SER A 471 -26.07 9.21 3.19
C SER A 471 -27.35 8.62 3.81
N LYS A 472 -27.21 7.70 4.78
CA LYS A 472 -28.31 7.22 5.64
C LYS A 472 -28.58 8.14 6.85
N GLY A 473 -27.80 9.21 7.03
CA GLY A 473 -27.95 10.17 8.12
C GLY A 473 -27.20 9.81 9.41
N HIS A 474 -26.37 8.77 9.40
CA HIS A 474 -25.61 8.37 10.60
C HIS A 474 -24.39 9.27 10.82
N LYS A 475 -24.07 9.52 12.10
CA LYS A 475 -22.79 10.07 12.52
C LYS A 475 -21.72 9.00 12.42
N VAL A 476 -20.56 9.31 11.85
CA VAL A 476 -19.54 8.33 11.51
C VAL A 476 -18.18 8.66 12.13
N ILE A 477 -17.56 7.64 12.72
CA ILE A 477 -16.13 7.60 13.05
C ILE A 477 -15.45 6.75 11.98
N ASP A 478 -14.47 7.29 11.29
CA ASP A 478 -13.71 6.56 10.28
C ASP A 478 -12.50 5.84 10.89
N SER A 479 -12.43 4.52 10.68
CA SER A 479 -11.34 3.62 11.09
C SER A 479 -10.89 2.71 9.94
N ASN A 480 -11.00 3.18 8.69
CA ASN A 480 -10.70 2.41 7.49
C ASN A 480 -9.38 1.60 7.57
N TYR A 481 -9.50 0.27 7.54
CA TYR A 481 -8.39 -0.67 7.71
C TYR A 481 -7.30 -0.52 6.64
N ASN A 482 -7.63 0.04 5.46
CA ASN A 482 -6.63 0.27 4.42
C ASN A 482 -5.60 1.32 4.84
N PHE A 483 -5.93 2.17 5.82
CA PHE A 483 -5.10 3.28 6.27
C PHE A 483 -4.76 3.20 7.76
N TRP A 484 -5.72 2.90 8.63
CA TRP A 484 -5.64 3.21 10.07
C TRP A 484 -5.63 2.00 11.02
N TYR A 485 -5.54 0.77 10.51
CA TYR A 485 -5.27 -0.43 11.32
C TYR A 485 -3.75 -0.60 11.52
N LEU A 486 -3.27 -0.49 12.77
CA LEU A 486 -1.84 -0.45 13.08
C LEU A 486 -1.20 -1.83 13.27
N ASP A 487 -2.03 -2.87 13.45
CA ASP A 487 -1.71 -4.28 13.63
C ASP A 487 -1.29 -4.99 12.32
N CYS A 488 -1.71 -4.48 11.16
CA CYS A 488 -1.47 -5.13 9.86
C CYS A 488 0.00 -5.29 9.44
N GLY A 489 0.26 -6.29 8.58
CA GLY A 489 1.55 -6.58 7.96
C GLY A 489 2.59 -7.20 8.89
N ARG A 490 2.14 -7.85 9.97
CA ARG A 490 2.95 -8.57 10.96
C ARG A 490 2.93 -10.08 10.75
N GLY A 491 2.14 -10.57 9.80
CA GLY A 491 1.98 -11.97 9.48
C GLY A 491 0.81 -12.60 10.25
N GLN A 492 0.41 -13.80 9.82
CA GLN A 492 -0.71 -14.51 10.40
C GLN A 492 -0.33 -15.11 11.76
N TRP A 493 -1.16 -14.87 12.78
CA TRP A 493 -0.92 -15.35 14.15
C TRP A 493 -1.50 -16.75 14.40
N ILE A 494 -2.42 -17.21 13.54
CA ILE A 494 -3.02 -18.55 13.60
C ILE A 494 -2.02 -19.60 13.09
N THR A 495 -1.91 -20.72 13.81
CA THR A 495 -1.05 -21.85 13.46
C THR A 495 -1.67 -22.74 12.39
N TRP A 496 -0.83 -23.30 11.51
CA TRP A 496 -1.27 -24.12 10.37
C TRP A 496 -0.77 -25.56 10.50
N GLU A 497 -1.67 -26.53 10.34
CA GLU A 497 -1.27 -27.92 10.15
C GLU A 497 -0.49 -28.11 8.84
N ASN A 498 0.41 -29.09 8.84
CA ASN A 498 1.15 -29.50 7.64
C ASN A 498 0.21 -29.85 6.47
N GLY A 499 0.76 -29.87 5.26
CA GLY A 499 0.02 -30.27 4.08
C GLY A 499 -0.73 -29.10 3.43
N LEU A 500 -2.04 -29.25 3.18
CA LEU A 500 -2.81 -28.26 2.44
C LEU A 500 -3.01 -26.95 3.22
N PRO A 501 -3.37 -26.95 4.53
CA PRO A 501 -3.53 -25.71 5.29
C PRO A 501 -2.24 -24.86 5.28
N PHE A 502 -1.09 -25.44 5.61
CA PHE A 502 0.22 -24.76 5.54
C PHE A 502 0.52 -24.17 4.15
N LYS A 503 0.27 -24.94 3.08
CA LYS A 503 0.53 -24.48 1.70
C LYS A 503 -0.39 -23.34 1.28
N THR A 504 -1.63 -23.35 1.76
CA THR A 504 -2.62 -22.28 1.51
C THR A 504 -2.27 -21.03 2.31
N GLY A 505 -1.83 -21.20 3.56
CA GLY A 505 -1.43 -20.09 4.43
C GLY A 505 -0.13 -19.41 3.99
N TYR A 506 0.85 -20.15 3.43
CA TYR A 506 2.17 -19.61 3.04
C TYR A 506 2.06 -18.44 2.04
N PRO A 507 2.72 -17.29 2.27
CA PRO A 507 3.81 -17.05 3.23
C PRO A 507 3.36 -16.54 4.61
N PHE A 508 2.12 -16.84 5.01
CA PHE A 508 1.51 -16.47 6.29
C PHE A 508 1.36 -14.96 6.45
N ASN A 509 0.81 -14.31 5.42
CA ASN A 509 0.42 -12.91 5.55
C ASN A 509 -0.87 -12.82 6.36
N ASP A 510 -0.99 -11.79 7.20
CA ASP A 510 -2.26 -11.40 7.81
C ASP A 510 -3.25 -10.88 6.76
N TRP A 511 -4.51 -10.73 7.17
CA TRP A 511 -5.63 -10.42 6.28
C TRP A 511 -5.61 -8.96 5.78
N CYS A 512 -5.11 -8.03 6.60
CA CYS A 512 -5.14 -6.60 6.31
C CYS A 512 -3.79 -6.03 5.83
N GLY A 513 -2.78 -6.87 5.60
CA GLY A 513 -1.46 -6.47 5.12
C GLY A 513 -1.51 -5.69 3.79
N PRO A 514 -0.51 -4.83 3.51
CA PRO A 514 0.75 -4.64 4.24
C PRO A 514 0.62 -3.69 5.44
N THR A 515 1.71 -3.56 6.21
CA THR A 515 1.86 -2.59 7.30
C THR A 515 1.61 -1.17 6.80
N LYS A 516 0.84 -0.40 7.59
CA LYS A 516 0.51 0.98 7.27
C LYS A 516 1.69 1.87 7.65
N SER A 517 2.40 2.39 6.64
CA SER A 517 3.47 3.35 6.85
C SER A 517 2.88 4.70 7.27
N TRP A 518 3.68 5.55 7.94
CA TRP A 518 3.22 6.89 8.31
C TRP A 518 2.76 7.71 7.09
N GLY A 519 3.42 7.54 5.93
CA GLY A 519 3.03 8.23 4.70
C GLY A 519 1.68 7.77 4.15
N LEU A 520 1.30 6.51 4.35
CA LEU A 520 -0.02 5.98 4.00
C LEU A 520 -1.09 6.53 4.95
N ILE A 521 -0.85 6.47 6.26
CA ILE A 521 -1.75 7.02 7.29
C ILE A 521 -2.00 8.52 7.05
N TYR A 522 -0.94 9.28 6.76
CA TYR A 522 -1.02 10.71 6.48
C TYR A 522 -1.74 11.04 5.18
N SER A 523 -1.91 10.06 4.27
CA SER A 523 -2.54 10.29 2.97
C SER A 523 -4.05 10.26 3.00
N HIS A 524 -4.64 9.70 4.07
CA HIS A 524 -6.07 9.47 4.19
C HIS A 524 -6.85 10.77 4.47
N ASP A 525 -8.03 10.89 3.87
CA ASP A 525 -8.98 11.97 4.13
C ASP A 525 -10.35 11.34 4.44
N PRO A 526 -10.83 11.43 5.69
CA PRO A 526 -12.12 10.86 6.09
C PRO A 526 -13.33 11.44 5.34
N THR A 527 -13.15 12.60 4.69
CA THR A 527 -14.22 13.31 3.99
C THR A 527 -14.11 13.21 2.47
N ALA A 528 -13.20 12.38 1.96
CA ALA A 528 -13.02 12.19 0.53
C ALA A 528 -14.31 11.68 -0.15
N ASN A 529 -14.68 12.33 -1.27
CA ASN A 529 -15.84 11.99 -2.10
C ASN A 529 -17.22 12.12 -1.42
N LEU A 530 -17.29 12.86 -0.30
CA LEU A 530 -18.53 13.25 0.38
C LEU A 530 -19.00 14.63 -0.10
N THR A 531 -20.32 14.83 -0.05
CA THR A 531 -20.92 16.17 -0.12
C THR A 531 -20.66 16.94 1.18
N GLU A 532 -20.87 18.25 1.17
CA GLU A 532 -20.69 19.08 2.36
C GLU A 532 -21.60 18.66 3.53
N GLU A 533 -22.84 18.24 3.25
CA GLU A 533 -23.77 17.75 4.28
C GLU A 533 -23.37 16.37 4.81
N GLU A 534 -22.91 15.46 3.95
CA GLU A 534 -22.39 14.16 4.37
C GLU A 534 -21.11 14.33 5.20
N ALA A 535 -20.22 15.26 4.83
CA ALA A 535 -18.97 15.52 5.54
C ALA A 535 -19.20 16.04 6.97
N LYS A 536 -20.30 16.77 7.23
CA LYS A 536 -20.68 17.21 8.59
C LYS A 536 -21.05 16.07 9.53
N LEU A 537 -21.45 14.92 8.98
CA LEU A 537 -21.76 13.73 9.76
C LEU A 537 -20.51 12.91 10.12
N VAL A 538 -19.36 13.21 9.52
CA VAL A 538 -18.08 12.59 9.90
C VAL A 538 -17.52 13.29 11.13
N LEU A 539 -17.62 12.65 12.30
CA LEU A 539 -17.12 13.20 13.57
C LEU A 539 -15.58 13.24 13.61
N GLY A 540 -14.93 12.37 12.83
CA GLY A 540 -13.49 12.25 12.77
C GLY A 540 -13.09 10.80 12.57
N GLY A 541 -12.11 10.32 13.33
CA GLY A 541 -11.63 8.96 13.15
C GLY A 541 -10.80 8.40 14.29
N GLU A 542 -10.56 7.09 14.22
CA GLU A 542 -9.74 6.35 15.17
C GLU A 542 -8.77 5.42 14.44
N VAL A 543 -7.53 5.37 14.93
CA VAL A 543 -6.60 4.31 14.56
C VAL A 543 -6.84 3.08 15.42
N ALA A 544 -6.95 1.91 14.81
CA ALA A 544 -7.21 0.66 15.52
C ALA A 544 -5.90 -0.05 15.88
N VAL A 545 -5.80 -0.46 17.14
CA VAL A 545 -4.69 -1.24 17.70
C VAL A 545 -5.25 -2.56 18.20
N TRP A 546 -5.58 -3.45 17.27
CA TRP A 546 -5.97 -4.82 17.57
C TRP A 546 -4.77 -5.62 18.08
N SER A 547 -4.97 -6.42 19.13
CA SER A 547 -3.87 -6.90 19.95
C SER A 547 -3.56 -8.38 19.82
N GLU A 548 -3.95 -9.06 18.74
CA GLU A 548 -3.59 -10.48 18.53
C GLU A 548 -2.06 -10.69 18.47
N THR A 549 -1.30 -9.67 18.06
CA THR A 549 0.18 -9.69 18.05
C THR A 549 0.83 -8.46 18.68
N ILE A 550 0.06 -7.72 19.49
CA ILE A 550 0.51 -6.51 20.19
C ILE A 550 0.39 -6.74 21.69
N ASP A 551 1.46 -6.43 22.41
CA ASP A 551 1.55 -6.60 23.86
C ASP A 551 2.30 -5.39 24.46
N PRO A 552 2.46 -5.30 25.78
CA PRO A 552 3.23 -4.23 26.43
C PRO A 552 4.63 -4.00 25.87
N MET A 553 5.28 -5.05 25.33
CA MET A 553 6.67 -4.97 24.86
C MET A 553 6.80 -4.24 23.54
N ASN A 554 5.78 -4.33 22.67
CA ASN A 554 5.85 -3.77 21.32
C ASN A 554 4.84 -2.64 21.05
N LEU A 555 3.89 -2.39 21.96
CA LEU A 555 2.86 -1.35 21.87
C LEU A 555 3.39 -0.04 21.31
N ASP A 556 4.34 0.59 22.01
CA ASP A 556 4.82 1.92 21.68
C ASP A 556 5.49 1.97 20.29
N THR A 557 6.24 0.94 19.93
CA THR A 557 6.96 0.87 18.64
C THR A 557 6.00 0.70 17.46
N ILE A 558 4.82 0.14 17.72
CA ILE A 558 3.79 -0.05 16.70
C ILE A 558 2.93 1.21 16.62
N VAL A 559 2.44 1.71 17.75
CA VAL A 559 1.49 2.83 17.77
C VAL A 559 2.18 4.15 17.39
N TRP A 560 3.38 4.39 17.90
CA TRP A 560 4.05 5.69 17.76
C TRP A 560 5.20 5.63 16.74
N PRO A 561 5.31 6.61 15.81
CA PRO A 561 4.58 7.88 15.77
C PRO A 561 3.36 7.84 14.81
N ARG A 562 2.89 6.65 14.43
CA ARG A 562 1.83 6.46 13.43
C ARG A 562 0.47 7.02 13.88
N ALA A 563 0.11 6.85 15.14
CA ALA A 563 -1.10 7.46 15.71
C ALA A 563 -1.02 8.99 15.74
N SER A 564 0.16 9.57 16.04
CA SER A 564 0.38 11.03 15.98
C SER A 564 0.15 11.59 14.57
N VAL A 565 0.39 10.77 13.54
CA VAL A 565 0.17 11.09 12.13
C VAL A 565 -1.30 11.13 11.76
N ALA A 566 -2.11 10.18 12.23
CA ALA A 566 -3.56 10.31 12.14
C ALA A 566 -4.06 11.52 12.93
N GLY A 567 -3.47 11.79 14.11
CA GLY A 567 -3.77 12.97 14.91
C GLY A 567 -3.60 14.29 14.16
N GLU A 568 -2.55 14.45 13.34
CA GLU A 568 -2.40 15.65 12.51
C GLU A 568 -3.40 15.74 11.36
N VAL A 569 -3.73 14.62 10.73
CA VAL A 569 -4.78 14.56 9.69
C VAL A 569 -6.11 15.00 10.29
N LEU A 570 -6.43 14.56 11.50
CA LEU A 570 -7.67 14.87 12.19
C LEU A 570 -7.67 16.26 12.84
N TRP A 571 -6.50 16.81 13.18
CA TRP A 571 -6.37 18.15 13.74
C TRP A 571 -6.37 19.24 12.65
N SER A 572 -5.52 19.09 11.63
CA SER A 572 -5.24 20.15 10.65
C SER A 572 -5.81 19.86 9.25
N GLY A 573 -6.43 18.70 9.07
CA GLY A 573 -6.94 18.24 7.79
C GLY A 573 -5.86 17.73 6.84
N ARG A 574 -6.22 16.74 6.02
CA ARG A 574 -5.37 16.25 4.92
C ARG A 574 -5.12 17.32 3.85
N ILE A 575 -6.15 18.11 3.57
CA ILE A 575 -6.15 19.18 2.56
C ILE A 575 -5.81 20.50 3.23
N ASP A 576 -4.84 21.23 2.68
CA ASP A 576 -4.55 22.61 3.08
C ASP A 576 -5.60 23.53 2.47
N GLU A 577 -6.37 24.21 3.32
CA GLU A 577 -7.46 25.10 2.93
C GLU A 577 -6.99 26.28 2.06
N ASN A 578 -5.76 26.76 2.25
CA ASN A 578 -5.25 27.90 1.49
C ASN A 578 -4.91 27.52 0.05
N THR A 579 -4.50 26.28 -0.18
CA THR A 579 -4.05 25.79 -1.49
C THR A 579 -5.05 24.86 -2.17
N GLY A 580 -5.99 24.30 -1.42
CA GLY A 580 -6.89 23.24 -1.87
C GLY A 580 -6.17 21.93 -2.20
N GLN A 581 -4.89 21.81 -1.85
CA GLN A 581 -4.06 20.66 -2.17
C GLN A 581 -3.80 19.80 -0.94
N ASN A 582 -3.48 18.54 -1.20
CA ASN A 582 -2.90 17.64 -0.23
C ASN A 582 -1.69 18.28 0.47
N ARG A 583 -1.73 18.41 1.81
CA ARG A 583 -0.57 18.76 2.63
C ARG A 583 0.64 17.90 2.27
N SER A 584 1.80 18.53 2.22
CA SER A 584 3.05 17.90 1.75
C SER A 584 3.64 16.97 2.81
N GLN A 585 3.86 15.70 2.45
CA GLN A 585 4.64 14.78 3.27
C GLN A 585 6.10 15.24 3.44
N ILE A 586 6.64 16.01 2.48
CA ILE A 586 7.99 16.57 2.54
C ILE A 586 8.07 17.63 3.65
N GLU A 587 6.99 18.37 3.89
CA GLU A 587 6.93 19.40 4.94
C GLU A 587 6.51 18.82 6.30
N ALA A 588 5.72 17.74 6.30
CA ALA A 588 5.37 17.01 7.52
C ALA A 588 6.55 16.21 8.08
N PHE A 589 7.39 15.61 7.23
CA PHE A 589 8.44 14.70 7.67
C PHE A 589 9.44 15.29 8.69
N PRO A 590 9.99 16.53 8.52
CA PRO A 590 10.85 17.13 9.52
C PRO A 590 10.15 17.35 10.87
N ARG A 591 8.90 17.82 10.85
CA ARG A 591 8.10 18.04 12.07
C ARG A 591 7.78 16.73 12.78
N LEU A 592 7.41 15.69 12.02
CA LEU A 592 7.18 14.35 12.55
C LEU A 592 8.44 13.76 13.15
N THR A 593 9.59 13.98 12.52
CA THR A 593 10.89 13.49 13.03
C THR A 593 11.22 14.15 14.37
N GLU A 594 11.06 15.47 14.47
CA GLU A 594 11.22 16.15 15.76
C GLU A 594 10.25 15.62 16.81
N PHE A 595 8.97 15.54 16.45
CA PHE A 595 7.94 15.10 17.37
C PHE A 595 8.20 13.67 17.87
N ARG A 596 8.65 12.77 16.99
CA ARG A 596 9.09 11.42 17.36
C ARG A 596 10.19 11.44 18.42
N GLU A 597 11.20 12.31 18.29
CA GLU A 597 12.25 12.41 19.31
C GLU A 597 11.72 12.95 20.63
N ARG A 598 10.77 13.88 20.59
CA ARG A 598 10.06 14.35 21.79
C ARG A 598 9.29 13.22 22.47
N LEU A 599 8.60 12.37 21.71
CA LEU A 599 7.92 11.17 22.24
C LEU A 599 8.90 10.27 23.00
N VAL A 600 10.05 9.95 22.37
CA VAL A 600 11.10 9.11 22.98
C VAL A 600 11.67 9.73 24.24
N LYS A 601 11.97 11.04 24.22
CA LYS A 601 12.50 11.75 25.40
C LYS A 601 11.50 11.85 26.55
N ARG A 602 10.20 11.79 26.26
CA ARG A 602 9.13 11.78 27.26
C ARG A 602 8.71 10.37 27.68
N GLY A 603 9.36 9.32 27.17
CA GLY A 603 9.21 7.94 27.64
C GLY A 603 8.38 7.02 26.74
N ALA A 604 7.82 7.49 25.63
CA ALA A 604 7.13 6.64 24.66
C ALA A 604 8.13 6.07 23.64
N ALA A 605 8.30 4.75 23.58
CA ALA A 605 9.30 4.08 22.74
C ALA A 605 8.91 4.07 21.23
N SER A 606 8.79 5.27 20.65
CA SER A 606 8.34 5.49 19.28
C SER A 606 9.31 4.91 18.25
N ALA A 607 8.79 4.22 17.24
CA ALA A 607 9.57 3.68 16.13
C ALA A 607 10.25 4.78 15.28
N LEU A 608 11.32 4.40 14.60
CA LEU A 608 12.03 5.26 13.65
C LEU A 608 11.22 5.45 12.37
N THR A 609 11.16 6.69 11.87
CA THR A 609 10.52 7.01 10.60
C THR A 609 11.49 6.97 9.41
N ASN A 610 12.80 7.11 9.66
CA ASN A 610 13.89 7.08 8.67
C ASN A 610 15.28 6.96 9.35
N THR A 611 16.36 6.99 8.56
CA THR A 611 17.75 7.06 9.05
C THR A 611 18.08 8.41 9.69
N GLU A 612 18.96 8.42 10.70
CA GLU A 612 19.52 9.65 11.30
C GLU A 612 20.10 10.59 10.23
N GLY A 613 19.78 11.88 10.31
CA GLY A 613 20.20 12.87 9.31
C GLY A 613 19.42 12.84 7.99
N GLY A 614 18.46 11.92 7.80
CA GLY A 614 17.64 11.80 6.58
C GLY A 614 16.95 13.10 6.18
N TYR A 615 16.47 13.89 7.16
CA TYR A 615 15.84 15.19 6.95
C TYR A 615 16.78 16.25 6.34
N LEU A 616 18.10 16.13 6.51
CA LEU A 616 19.10 17.06 5.94
C LEU A 616 19.30 16.89 4.43
N PHE A 617 18.91 15.73 3.90
CA PHE A 617 19.00 15.41 2.49
C PHE A 617 17.75 15.85 1.71
N TYR A 618 16.67 16.27 2.39
CA TYR A 618 15.41 16.68 1.74
C TYR A 618 15.36 18.12 1.21
N PRO A 619 15.96 19.15 1.86
CA PRO A 619 16.08 20.47 1.26
C PRO A 619 16.89 20.43 -0.05
N LEU A 620 17.86 19.52 -0.14
CA LEU A 620 18.59 19.24 -1.38
C LEU A 620 17.68 18.71 -2.50
N VAL A 621 16.51 18.13 -2.20
CA VAL A 621 15.50 17.71 -3.20
C VAL A 621 14.49 18.83 -3.49
N ARG A 622 14.21 19.73 -2.52
CA ARG A 622 13.33 20.91 -2.71
C ARG A 622 13.98 22.00 -3.57
N ASP A 623 15.31 22.18 -3.46
CA ASP A 623 16.09 23.06 -4.34
C ASP A 623 16.43 22.41 -5.70
N PHE A 624 16.14 21.11 -5.86
CA PHE A 624 15.74 20.59 -7.15
C PHE A 624 14.27 20.98 -7.41
N LYS A 625 14.02 22.29 -7.54
CA LYS A 625 13.19 22.71 -8.66
C LYS A 625 13.80 22.00 -9.85
N PHE A 626 13.15 20.95 -10.36
CA PHE A 626 13.36 20.62 -11.75
C PHE A 626 13.17 21.95 -12.46
N PRO A 627 14.22 22.52 -13.09
CA PRO A 627 13.89 23.36 -14.21
C PRO A 627 13.06 22.42 -15.09
N VAL A 628 11.86 22.86 -15.44
CA VAL A 628 11.33 22.52 -16.75
C VAL A 628 12.46 22.88 -17.73
N GLY A 629 13.38 21.96 -17.95
CA GLY A 629 14.75 22.35 -18.31
C GLY A 629 15.89 21.47 -17.77
N ALA A 630 15.71 20.15 -17.72
CA ALA A 630 16.76 19.26 -18.24
C ALA A 630 16.51 18.92 -19.73
N HIS A 631 15.47 19.52 -20.32
CA HIS A 631 15.24 19.56 -21.77
C HIS A 631 15.80 20.85 -22.42
N THR A 632 16.26 21.84 -21.67
CA THR A 632 16.89 23.07 -22.22
C THR A 632 18.37 22.92 -22.53
N PHE A 633 18.92 21.70 -22.61
CA PHE A 633 20.20 21.48 -23.33
C PHE A 633 20.02 20.69 -24.63
N PHE A 634 18.84 20.09 -24.87
CA PHE A 634 18.51 19.42 -26.15
C PHE A 634 17.44 20.18 -26.97
N ASN A 635 16.58 20.98 -26.31
CA ASN A 635 15.68 21.93 -26.96
C ASN A 635 16.27 23.34 -27.03
N ALA A 636 17.24 23.71 -26.18
CA ALA A 636 18.00 24.93 -26.43
C ALA A 636 18.98 24.75 -27.60
N SER A 637 19.38 23.51 -27.96
CA SER A 637 20.13 23.27 -29.19
C SER A 637 19.26 23.26 -30.45
N MET A 638 17.93 23.28 -30.35
CA MET A 638 17.05 23.54 -31.51
C MET A 638 16.55 24.98 -31.51
N GLY A 639 16.22 25.56 -30.36
CA GLY A 639 15.88 26.99 -30.23
C GLY A 639 17.06 27.92 -30.50
N LEU A 640 18.28 27.64 -30.00
CA LEU A 640 19.47 28.39 -30.40
C LEU A 640 19.85 28.12 -31.85
N VAL A 641 19.49 26.98 -32.44
CA VAL A 641 19.73 26.72 -33.86
C VAL A 641 18.74 27.49 -34.73
N GLU A 642 17.47 27.61 -34.34
CA GLU A 642 16.48 28.45 -35.05
C GLU A 642 16.76 29.95 -34.88
N THR A 643 17.12 30.44 -33.69
CA THR A 643 17.50 31.85 -33.49
C THR A 643 18.90 32.18 -34.05
N ALA A 644 19.82 31.20 -34.10
CA ALA A 644 21.08 31.37 -34.82
C ALA A 644 20.85 31.33 -36.34
N LEU A 645 19.97 30.48 -36.87
CA LEU A 645 19.71 30.40 -38.31
C LEU A 645 19.05 31.69 -38.86
N GLU A 646 18.37 32.47 -38.03
CA GLU A 646 17.80 33.77 -38.44
C GLU A 646 18.82 34.93 -38.41
N HIS A 647 19.93 34.83 -37.67
CA HIS A 647 20.90 35.94 -37.47
C HIS A 647 22.38 35.57 -37.75
N VAL A 648 22.67 34.34 -38.18
CA VAL A 648 24.03 33.87 -38.42
C VAL A 648 24.31 33.76 -39.91
N SER A 649 25.27 34.55 -40.37
CA SER A 649 25.88 34.48 -41.70
C SER A 649 26.20 33.03 -42.10
N LEU A 650 25.97 32.68 -43.38
CA LEU A 650 26.30 31.37 -43.97
C LEU A 650 27.72 30.89 -43.62
N LYS A 651 28.65 31.83 -43.38
CA LYS A 651 30.03 31.55 -42.96
C LYS A 651 30.14 31.01 -41.52
N SER A 652 29.33 31.48 -40.57
CA SER A 652 29.39 30.99 -39.20
C SER A 652 28.63 29.68 -39.00
N VAL A 653 27.64 29.35 -39.84
CA VAL A 653 27.05 27.99 -39.89
C VAL A 653 28.07 26.97 -40.40
N LEU A 654 28.88 27.33 -41.40
CA LEU A 654 29.94 26.48 -41.96
C LEU A 654 31.13 26.26 -41.00
N VAL A 655 31.33 27.13 -40.00
CA VAL A 655 32.44 27.02 -39.02
C VAL A 655 31.96 26.51 -37.65
N LEU A 656 30.83 27.01 -37.13
CA LEU A 656 30.28 26.61 -35.83
C LEU A 656 29.51 25.30 -35.90
N GLY A 657 28.88 24.97 -37.03
CA GLY A 657 28.17 23.71 -37.24
C GLY A 657 29.09 22.50 -37.04
N PRO A 658 30.22 22.40 -37.76
CA PRO A 658 31.19 21.33 -37.56
C PRO A 658 31.80 21.33 -36.15
N ALA A 659 32.06 22.50 -35.55
CA ALA A 659 32.61 22.59 -34.20
C ALA A 659 31.61 22.11 -33.12
N LEU A 660 30.33 22.46 -33.23
CA LEU A 660 29.27 21.99 -32.33
C LEU A 660 28.97 20.50 -32.54
N LEU A 661 29.08 20.01 -33.77
CA LEU A 661 28.91 18.60 -34.11
C LEU A 661 30.10 17.78 -33.59
N LEU A 662 31.33 18.29 -33.72
CA LEU A 662 32.54 17.72 -33.13
C LEU A 662 32.53 17.78 -31.59
N ALA A 663 32.00 18.86 -30.99
CA ALA A 663 31.86 18.97 -29.53
C ALA A 663 30.80 18.01 -28.99
N ASN A 664 29.66 17.88 -29.66
CA ASN A 664 28.64 16.87 -29.33
C ASN A 664 29.19 15.45 -29.52
N LEU A 665 29.96 15.23 -30.59
CA LEU A 665 30.61 13.96 -30.84
C LEU A 665 31.65 13.67 -29.75
N ALA A 666 32.51 14.62 -29.39
CA ALA A 666 33.48 14.47 -28.30
C ALA A 666 32.80 14.22 -26.94
N TRP A 667 31.68 14.90 -26.66
CA TRP A 667 30.88 14.66 -25.48
C TRP A 667 30.35 13.22 -25.44
N TRP A 668 29.79 12.73 -26.55
CA TRP A 668 29.26 11.37 -26.64
C TRP A 668 30.32 10.27 -26.68
N LEU A 669 31.47 10.51 -27.32
CA LEU A 669 32.51 9.52 -27.55
C LEU A 669 33.54 9.44 -26.42
N ILE A 670 33.79 10.54 -25.72
CA ILE A 670 34.90 10.65 -24.77
C ILE A 670 34.37 11.03 -23.39
N VAL A 671 33.69 12.17 -23.28
CA VAL A 671 33.34 12.75 -21.96
C VAL A 671 32.29 11.91 -21.23
N ARG A 672 31.20 11.54 -21.90
CA ARG A 672 30.11 10.75 -21.31
C ARG A 672 30.60 9.35 -20.88
N PRO A 673 31.33 8.58 -21.70
CA PRO A 673 31.91 7.32 -21.24
C PRO A 673 32.85 7.50 -20.07
N ALA A 674 33.76 8.48 -20.10
CA ALA A 674 34.70 8.73 -18.99
C ALA A 674 33.96 9.08 -17.68
N TRP A 675 32.90 9.89 -17.75
CA TRP A 675 32.07 10.21 -16.60
C TRP A 675 31.32 9.00 -16.05
N GLN A 676 30.80 8.12 -16.91
CA GLN A 676 30.18 6.86 -16.50
C GLN A 676 31.19 5.93 -15.82
N GLU A 677 32.41 5.84 -16.36
CA GLU A 677 33.50 5.05 -15.76
C GLU A 677 33.86 5.58 -14.37
N LEU A 678 33.98 6.89 -14.19
CA LEU A 678 34.24 7.53 -12.89
C LEU A 678 33.12 7.25 -11.87
N LYS A 679 31.85 7.31 -12.28
CA LYS A 679 30.73 6.95 -11.41
C LYS A 679 30.78 5.48 -10.99
N LEU A 680 31.00 4.58 -11.96
CA LEU A 680 31.08 3.14 -11.70
C LEU A 680 32.30 2.77 -10.83
N ALA A 681 33.38 3.53 -10.89
CA ALA A 681 34.54 3.36 -10.01
C ALA A 681 34.20 3.64 -8.53
N ARG A 682 33.23 4.53 -8.26
CA ARG A 682 32.83 4.93 -6.90
C ARG A 682 31.75 4.03 -6.28
N MET A 683 31.08 3.21 -7.07
CA MET A 683 30.05 2.28 -6.57
C MET A 683 30.67 0.97 -6.07
N ALA A 684 30.04 0.31 -5.09
CA ALA A 684 30.41 -1.03 -4.64
C ALA A 684 29.94 -2.10 -5.64
N GLY A 685 30.69 -3.21 -5.77
CA GLY A 685 30.40 -4.32 -6.70
C GLY A 685 31.47 -4.50 -7.78
N ALA A 686 31.14 -5.23 -8.84
CA ALA A 686 32.00 -5.47 -10.00
C ALA A 686 31.22 -5.28 -11.31
N ARG A 687 31.93 -5.36 -12.44
CA ARG A 687 31.28 -5.43 -13.77
C ARG A 687 31.11 -6.87 -14.21
N PRO A 688 30.04 -7.18 -14.95
CA PRO A 688 29.92 -8.46 -15.59
C PRO A 688 30.85 -8.55 -16.82
N PRO A 689 31.11 -9.76 -17.34
CA PRO A 689 31.87 -9.94 -18.56
C PRO A 689 31.30 -9.13 -19.72
N LYS A 690 32.17 -8.43 -20.44
CA LYS A 690 31.78 -7.60 -21.58
C LYS A 690 31.78 -8.42 -22.87
N ILE A 691 30.68 -8.32 -23.62
CA ILE A 691 30.60 -8.91 -24.96
C ILE A 691 31.54 -8.16 -25.91
N PRO A 692 32.49 -8.83 -26.57
CA PRO A 692 33.41 -8.18 -27.51
C PRO A 692 32.68 -7.75 -28.79
N SER A 693 33.03 -6.58 -29.29
CA SER A 693 32.51 -6.01 -30.54
C SER A 693 33.63 -5.87 -31.56
N ARG A 694 33.34 -6.21 -32.83
CA ARG A 694 34.32 -6.06 -33.93
C ARG A 694 34.25 -4.70 -34.61
N LEU A 695 33.09 -4.03 -34.56
CA LEU A 695 32.89 -2.72 -35.16
C LEU A 695 32.73 -1.64 -34.08
N PRO A 696 33.02 -0.36 -34.39
CA PRO A 696 32.70 0.76 -33.51
C PRO A 696 31.22 0.76 -33.12
N PHE A 697 30.93 1.19 -31.89
CA PHE A 697 29.56 1.29 -31.34
C PHE A 697 28.76 -0.02 -31.26
N SER A 698 29.40 -1.16 -31.45
CA SER A 698 28.74 -2.48 -31.46
C SER A 698 27.66 -2.60 -32.53
N ILE A 699 27.88 -1.95 -33.68
CA ILE A 699 26.97 -2.05 -34.83
C ILE A 699 26.89 -3.49 -35.35
N ASP A 700 27.96 -4.28 -35.24
CA ASP A 700 27.91 -5.70 -35.59
C ASP A 700 26.98 -6.49 -34.64
N PHE A 701 26.89 -6.12 -33.37
CA PHE A 701 25.91 -6.71 -32.45
C PHE A 701 24.48 -6.34 -32.82
N VAL A 702 24.22 -5.07 -33.18
CA VAL A 702 22.88 -4.63 -33.65
C VAL A 702 22.50 -5.38 -34.92
N TYR A 703 23.40 -5.45 -35.90
CA TYR A 703 23.18 -6.20 -37.14
C TYR A 703 22.92 -7.68 -36.88
N LYS A 704 23.73 -8.33 -36.03
CA LYS A 704 23.51 -9.73 -35.62
C LYS A 704 22.16 -9.92 -34.92
N SER A 705 21.78 -9.00 -34.04
CA SER A 705 20.50 -9.04 -33.31
C SER A 705 19.30 -8.90 -34.24
N VAL A 706 19.36 -7.94 -35.17
CA VAL A 706 18.32 -7.74 -36.18
C VAL A 706 18.25 -8.94 -37.13
N LYS A 707 19.38 -9.43 -37.64
CA LYS A 707 19.45 -10.60 -38.52
C LYS A 707 18.92 -11.86 -37.84
N ALA A 708 19.35 -12.12 -36.60
CA ALA A 708 18.85 -13.24 -35.81
C ALA A 708 17.34 -13.12 -35.59
N SER A 709 16.83 -11.91 -35.34
CA SER A 709 15.39 -11.70 -35.20
C SER A 709 14.61 -11.91 -36.49
N MET A 710 15.12 -11.44 -37.64
CA MET A 710 14.49 -11.62 -38.95
C MET A 710 14.49 -13.09 -39.40
N ASN A 711 15.49 -13.85 -38.95
CA ASN A 711 15.64 -15.27 -39.25
C ASN A 711 15.11 -16.20 -38.14
N TYR A 712 14.43 -15.66 -37.11
CA TYR A 712 13.90 -16.42 -35.97
C TYR A 712 14.94 -17.25 -35.18
N GLN A 713 16.16 -16.73 -35.09
CA GLN A 713 17.31 -17.32 -34.39
C GLN A 713 17.63 -16.61 -33.05
N ASN A 714 16.64 -16.00 -32.40
CA ASN A 714 16.84 -15.25 -31.16
C ASN A 714 17.36 -16.14 -30.01
N LEU A 715 16.80 -17.34 -29.80
CA LEU A 715 17.23 -18.23 -28.73
C LEU A 715 18.70 -18.67 -28.88
N PRO A 716 19.16 -19.20 -30.03
CA PRO A 716 20.57 -19.50 -30.26
C PRO A 716 21.48 -18.29 -30.02
N MET A 717 21.08 -17.11 -30.52
CA MET A 717 21.85 -15.88 -30.30
C MET A 717 21.98 -15.57 -28.80
N TRP A 718 20.89 -15.55 -28.04
CA TRP A 718 20.93 -15.28 -26.60
C TRP A 718 21.73 -16.33 -25.82
N LYS A 719 21.54 -17.63 -26.11
CA LYS A 719 22.36 -18.71 -25.51
C LYS A 719 23.86 -18.46 -25.78
N SER A 720 24.22 -18.08 -27.00
CA SER A 720 25.63 -17.82 -27.36
C SER A 720 26.27 -16.68 -26.55
N LEU A 721 25.50 -15.68 -26.11
CA LEU A 721 26.05 -14.57 -25.30
C LEU A 721 26.54 -15.06 -23.94
N PHE A 722 25.74 -15.90 -23.28
CA PHE A 722 26.05 -16.41 -21.94
C PHE A 722 27.10 -17.53 -22.01
N VAL A 723 27.00 -18.43 -22.98
CA VAL A 723 27.96 -19.53 -23.18
C VAL A 723 29.35 -18.99 -23.52
N ASN A 724 29.46 -18.07 -24.50
CA ASN A 724 30.76 -17.54 -24.91
C ASN A 724 31.42 -16.69 -23.80
N ALA A 725 30.63 -16.06 -22.94
CA ALA A 725 31.13 -15.31 -21.79
C ALA A 725 31.38 -16.19 -20.55
N ASN A 726 30.97 -17.46 -20.59
CA ASN A 726 30.90 -18.37 -19.44
C ASN A 726 30.24 -17.70 -18.21
N ALA A 727 29.13 -16.98 -18.42
CA ALA A 727 28.46 -16.20 -17.39
C ALA A 727 26.95 -16.06 -17.64
N ALA A 728 26.16 -16.07 -16.57
CA ALA A 728 24.69 -15.86 -16.64
C ALA A 728 24.28 -14.39 -16.75
N THR A 729 25.23 -13.45 -16.63
CA THR A 729 25.02 -12.00 -16.76
C THR A 729 26.19 -11.40 -17.51
N VAL A 730 25.90 -10.55 -18.50
CA VAL A 730 26.90 -9.94 -19.38
C VAL A 730 26.57 -8.47 -19.62
N GLU A 731 27.56 -7.66 -19.97
CA GLU A 731 27.35 -6.28 -20.43
C GLU A 731 27.71 -6.11 -21.91
N ASN A 732 27.00 -5.20 -22.58
CA ASN A 732 27.34 -4.74 -23.92
C ASN A 732 27.19 -3.22 -24.00
N ARG A 733 27.97 -2.57 -24.87
CA ARG A 733 27.87 -1.13 -25.15
C ARG A 733 27.35 -0.91 -26.57
N ILE A 734 26.05 -0.67 -26.70
CA ILE A 734 25.37 -0.48 -27.99
C ILE A 734 25.18 1.02 -28.21
N ALA A 735 25.72 1.56 -29.31
CA ALA A 735 25.64 3.00 -29.63
C ALA A 735 26.06 3.92 -28.45
N GLY A 736 27.12 3.53 -27.72
CA GLY A 736 27.62 4.27 -26.57
C GLY A 736 26.85 4.08 -25.27
N ARG A 737 25.71 3.37 -25.27
CA ARG A 737 24.90 3.06 -24.08
C ARG A 737 25.25 1.68 -23.53
N CYS A 738 25.49 1.59 -22.22
CA CYS A 738 25.63 0.31 -21.54
C CYS A 738 24.26 -0.38 -21.47
N VAL A 739 24.23 -1.69 -21.77
CA VAL A 739 23.08 -2.58 -21.63
C VAL A 739 23.56 -3.83 -20.90
N VAL A 740 22.86 -4.21 -19.84
CA VAL A 740 23.14 -5.46 -19.10
C VAL A 740 22.13 -6.51 -19.54
N MET A 741 22.59 -7.73 -19.76
CA MET A 741 21.75 -8.86 -20.17
C MET A 741 21.93 -10.00 -19.17
N THR A 742 20.84 -10.61 -18.68
CA THR A 742 20.92 -11.68 -17.67
C THR A 742 19.91 -12.81 -17.90
N CYS A 743 20.30 -14.03 -17.56
CA CYS A 743 19.42 -15.20 -17.41
C CYS A 743 19.54 -15.78 -15.99
N ASP A 744 20.02 -14.98 -15.03
CA ASP A 744 20.15 -15.38 -13.63
C ASP A 744 18.85 -15.18 -12.85
N PRO A 745 18.29 -16.23 -12.21
CA PRO A 745 17.04 -16.13 -11.48
C PRO A 745 17.11 -15.13 -10.30
N GLU A 746 18.26 -14.98 -9.65
CA GLU A 746 18.39 -14.01 -8.54
C GLU A 746 18.39 -12.57 -9.06
N ASN A 747 18.99 -12.33 -10.22
CA ASN A 747 18.91 -11.02 -10.87
C ASN A 747 17.49 -10.72 -11.35
N ILE A 748 16.79 -11.71 -11.90
CA ILE A 748 15.40 -11.54 -12.34
C ILE A 748 14.47 -11.28 -11.13
N LYS A 749 14.68 -11.98 -10.01
CA LYS A 749 14.01 -11.72 -8.73
C LYS A 749 14.27 -10.31 -8.21
N ALA A 750 15.51 -9.83 -8.29
CA ALA A 750 15.85 -8.45 -7.95
C ALA A 750 15.07 -7.44 -8.79
N ILE A 751 15.13 -7.60 -10.11
CA ILE A 751 14.48 -6.71 -11.07
C ILE A 751 12.95 -6.69 -10.87
N LEU A 752 12.34 -7.83 -10.56
CA LEU A 752 10.89 -7.96 -10.54
C LEU A 752 10.26 -7.89 -9.15
N ALA A 753 11.00 -8.10 -8.07
CA ALA A 753 10.46 -8.13 -6.71
C ALA A 753 11.35 -7.42 -5.69
N THR A 754 12.54 -7.95 -5.38
CA THR A 754 13.28 -7.49 -4.17
C THR A 754 13.89 -6.09 -4.33
N GLN A 755 14.10 -5.62 -5.56
CA GLN A 755 14.52 -4.25 -5.88
C GLN A 755 13.53 -3.60 -6.86
N PHE A 756 12.24 -3.88 -6.71
CA PHE A 756 11.20 -3.46 -7.66
C PHE A 756 11.16 -1.94 -7.93
N SER A 757 11.37 -1.11 -6.91
CA SER A 757 11.42 0.36 -7.04
C SER A 757 12.60 0.87 -7.86
N ASP A 758 13.64 0.06 -8.03
CA ASP A 758 14.88 0.45 -8.70
C ASP A 758 14.81 0.18 -10.20
N TYR A 759 13.91 -0.70 -10.64
CA TYR A 759 13.80 -1.18 -12.01
C TYR A 759 12.38 -1.01 -12.57
N GLY A 760 12.23 -0.08 -13.51
CA GLY A 760 10.95 0.23 -14.17
C GLY A 760 10.95 -0.05 -15.67
N LYS A 761 9.91 0.39 -16.37
CA LYS A 761 9.92 0.52 -17.84
C LYS A 761 10.75 1.72 -18.28
N GLY A 762 10.62 2.83 -17.55
CA GLY A 762 11.29 4.10 -17.77
C GLY A 762 10.70 4.89 -18.95
N GLU A 763 10.95 6.20 -18.92
CA GLU A 763 10.52 7.16 -19.94
C GLU A 763 10.87 6.76 -21.40
N PRO A 764 12.05 6.18 -21.71
CA PRO A 764 12.35 5.76 -23.07
C PRO A 764 11.40 4.67 -23.59
N PHE A 765 11.05 3.69 -22.76
CA PHE A 765 10.11 2.63 -23.13
C PHE A 765 8.70 3.20 -23.26
N HIS A 766 8.28 4.03 -22.30
CA HIS A 766 6.97 4.68 -22.32
C HIS A 766 6.75 5.48 -23.61
N ARG A 767 7.69 6.35 -23.97
CA ARG A 767 7.62 7.17 -25.19
C ARG A 767 7.57 6.36 -26.48
N GLU A 768 8.35 5.28 -26.57
CA GLU A 768 8.40 4.42 -27.75
C GLU A 768 7.08 3.67 -27.96
N TRP A 769 6.42 3.25 -26.86
CA TRP A 769 5.19 2.46 -26.90
C TRP A 769 3.91 3.29 -26.79
N LYS A 770 4.01 4.58 -26.41
CA LYS A 770 2.85 5.46 -26.17
C LYS A 770 1.87 5.52 -27.34
N ALA A 771 2.35 5.53 -28.58
CA ALA A 771 1.46 5.58 -29.74
C ALA A 771 0.54 4.34 -29.85
N PHE A 772 1.03 3.16 -29.46
CA PHE A 772 0.27 1.92 -29.53
C PHE A 772 -0.48 1.62 -28.22
N LEU A 773 0.23 1.64 -27.09
CA LEU A 773 -0.28 1.22 -25.78
C LEU A 773 -0.63 2.37 -24.83
N GLY A 774 -0.34 3.62 -25.20
CA GLY A 774 -0.65 4.80 -24.41
C GLY A 774 -0.10 4.76 -22.99
N ASP A 775 -0.85 5.31 -22.04
CA ASP A 775 -0.52 5.39 -20.61
C ASP A 775 -1.12 4.18 -19.86
N SER A 776 -0.90 2.97 -20.40
CA SER A 776 -1.47 1.72 -19.88
C SER A 776 -0.60 0.99 -18.85
N ILE A 777 -1.14 -0.09 -18.30
CA ILE A 777 -0.47 -1.00 -17.35
C ILE A 777 0.89 -1.55 -17.84
N PHE A 778 1.17 -1.53 -19.15
CA PHE A 778 2.42 -2.08 -19.72
C PHE A 778 3.54 -1.07 -19.96
N THR A 779 3.22 0.22 -20.01
CA THR A 779 4.14 1.27 -20.46
C THR A 779 4.52 2.25 -19.35
N THR A 780 3.74 2.32 -18.27
CA THR A 780 3.91 3.25 -17.16
C THR A 780 4.64 2.63 -15.96
N ASP A 781 5.11 3.48 -15.03
CA ASP A 781 5.75 3.13 -13.74
C ASP A 781 5.11 3.93 -12.59
N GLY A 782 5.46 3.57 -11.34
CA GLY A 782 5.02 4.30 -10.14
C GLY A 782 3.50 4.36 -10.02
N ASP A 783 3.00 5.53 -9.63
CA ASP A 783 1.58 5.75 -9.34
C ASP A 783 0.67 5.51 -10.56
N LEU A 784 1.11 5.87 -11.76
CA LEU A 784 0.35 5.62 -13.00
C LEU A 784 0.16 4.13 -13.28
N TRP A 785 1.20 3.33 -13.01
CA TRP A 785 1.11 1.87 -13.12
C TRP A 785 0.22 1.29 -12.02
N HIS A 786 0.36 1.76 -10.79
CA HIS A 786 -0.47 1.35 -9.66
C HIS A 786 -1.96 1.63 -9.92
N GLY A 787 -2.30 2.85 -10.37
CA GLY A 787 -3.66 3.22 -10.74
C GLY A 787 -4.21 2.36 -11.88
N SER A 788 -3.44 2.17 -12.97
CA SER A 788 -3.83 1.26 -14.06
C SER A 788 -4.10 -0.16 -13.56
N ARG A 789 -3.28 -0.67 -12.64
CA ARG A 789 -3.45 -2.02 -12.07
C ARG A 789 -4.67 -2.13 -11.16
N GLN A 790 -4.93 -1.12 -10.34
CA GLN A 790 -6.12 -1.07 -9.48
C GLN A 790 -7.41 -1.01 -10.30
N LEU A 791 -7.44 -0.24 -11.40
CA LEU A 791 -8.59 -0.18 -12.31
C LEU A 791 -8.90 -1.54 -12.96
N ILE A 792 -7.88 -2.31 -13.31
CA ILE A 792 -8.05 -3.58 -14.05
C ILE A 792 -8.31 -4.77 -13.11
N ARG A 793 -7.78 -4.75 -11.88
CA ARG A 793 -7.82 -5.89 -10.94
C ARG A 793 -9.21 -6.48 -10.68
N PRO A 794 -10.28 -5.69 -10.45
CA PRO A 794 -11.60 -6.23 -10.16
C PRO A 794 -12.16 -7.12 -11.28
N GLN A 795 -11.67 -6.98 -12.51
CA GLN A 795 -12.18 -7.74 -13.65
C GLN A 795 -11.60 -9.14 -13.79
N PHE A 796 -10.55 -9.46 -13.02
CA PHE A 796 -9.89 -10.76 -13.04
C PHE A 796 -10.10 -11.53 -11.72
N ILE A 797 -11.15 -11.18 -10.95
CA ILE A 797 -11.60 -11.95 -9.79
C ILE A 797 -12.28 -13.26 -10.23
N LYS A 798 -12.31 -14.23 -9.31
CA LYS A 798 -12.72 -15.62 -9.58
C LYS A 798 -14.04 -15.72 -10.35
N ASP A 799 -15.08 -15.00 -9.92
CA ASP A 799 -16.44 -15.13 -10.46
C ASP A 799 -16.54 -14.77 -11.95
N ARG A 800 -15.71 -13.81 -12.40
CA ARG A 800 -15.63 -13.40 -13.82
C ARG A 800 -14.77 -14.34 -14.65
N VAL A 801 -13.77 -14.96 -14.03
CA VAL A 801 -12.89 -15.96 -14.66
C VAL A 801 -13.59 -17.33 -14.79
N SER A 802 -14.58 -17.62 -13.94
CA SER A 802 -15.38 -18.85 -13.99
C SER A 802 -16.52 -18.84 -14.99
N ASP A 803 -16.78 -17.73 -15.71
CA ASP A 803 -17.77 -17.71 -16.80
C ASP A 803 -17.19 -18.40 -18.05
N LEU A 804 -17.44 -19.70 -18.15
CA LEU A 804 -16.96 -20.53 -19.26
C LEU A 804 -17.87 -20.48 -20.50
N HIS A 805 -19.02 -19.78 -20.43
CA HIS A 805 -19.98 -19.76 -21.53
C HIS A 805 -19.41 -19.08 -22.78
N VAL A 806 -18.62 -18.01 -22.57
CA VAL A 806 -17.93 -17.31 -23.66
C VAL A 806 -17.01 -18.26 -24.43
N PHE A 807 -16.30 -19.16 -23.75
CA PHE A 807 -15.42 -20.13 -24.41
C PHE A 807 -16.22 -21.19 -25.16
N GLU A 808 -17.30 -21.74 -24.57
CA GLU A 808 -18.12 -22.75 -25.25
C GLU A 808 -18.74 -22.22 -26.55
N LYS A 809 -19.25 -20.98 -26.55
CA LYS A 809 -19.80 -20.32 -27.74
C LYS A 809 -18.78 -20.32 -28.89
N HIS A 810 -17.54 -19.91 -28.61
CA HIS A 810 -16.49 -19.83 -29.63
C HIS A 810 -15.93 -21.21 -29.99
N MET A 811 -15.96 -22.17 -29.08
CA MET A 811 -15.54 -23.56 -29.34
C MET A 811 -16.39 -24.23 -30.42
N GLN A 812 -17.69 -23.97 -30.45
CA GLN A 812 -18.58 -24.50 -31.49
C GLN A 812 -18.19 -23.98 -32.89
N THR A 813 -17.83 -22.71 -32.99
CA THR A 813 -17.33 -22.12 -34.24
C THR A 813 -15.94 -22.66 -34.60
N LEU A 814 -15.06 -22.87 -33.61
CA LEU A 814 -13.75 -23.47 -33.82
C LEU A 814 -13.86 -24.90 -34.39
N PHE A 815 -14.76 -25.74 -33.86
CA PHE A 815 -14.98 -27.09 -34.41
C PHE A 815 -15.43 -27.06 -35.88
N ARG A 816 -16.29 -26.11 -36.23
CA ARG A 816 -16.72 -25.91 -37.63
C ARG A 816 -15.56 -25.43 -38.50
N ALA A 817 -14.72 -24.52 -38.00
CA ALA A 817 -13.55 -24.05 -38.74
C ALA A 817 -12.51 -25.17 -38.95
N ILE A 818 -12.27 -26.02 -37.93
CA ILE A 818 -11.43 -27.21 -38.07
C ILE A 818 -11.98 -28.13 -39.16
N ALA A 819 -13.29 -28.43 -39.15
CA ALA A 819 -13.89 -29.29 -40.18
C ALA A 819 -13.86 -28.68 -41.58
N ASN A 820 -14.00 -27.36 -41.67
CA ASN A 820 -13.85 -26.62 -42.92
C ASN A 820 -12.39 -26.61 -43.43
N GLY A 821 -11.40 -26.85 -42.57
CA GLY A 821 -9.97 -26.76 -42.88
C GLY A 821 -9.42 -25.33 -42.84
N GLY A 822 -10.08 -24.43 -42.11
CA GLY A 822 -9.78 -23.01 -42.04
C GLY A 822 -11.01 -22.18 -41.65
N ALA A 823 -10.83 -20.86 -41.51
CA ALA A 823 -11.92 -19.94 -41.18
C ALA A 823 -13.14 -20.08 -42.12
N LEU A 824 -14.34 -19.87 -41.58
CA LEU A 824 -15.58 -19.94 -42.35
C LEU A 824 -15.74 -18.70 -43.25
N ASN A 825 -16.45 -18.85 -44.36
CA ASN A 825 -16.88 -17.77 -45.26
C ASN A 825 -18.28 -17.27 -44.85
N GLY A 826 -18.41 -16.83 -43.60
CA GLY A 826 -19.66 -16.37 -42.98
C GLY A 826 -20.26 -17.37 -41.98
N GLU A 827 -20.95 -16.86 -40.95
CA GLU A 827 -21.47 -17.65 -39.82
C GLU A 827 -22.47 -18.74 -40.26
N SER A 828 -23.21 -18.50 -41.34
CA SER A 828 -24.23 -19.41 -41.88
C SER A 828 -23.68 -20.47 -42.83
N GLN A 829 -22.36 -20.54 -43.05
CA GLN A 829 -21.76 -21.55 -43.92
C GLN A 829 -22.07 -22.95 -43.38
N ARG A 830 -22.75 -23.78 -44.19
CA ARG A 830 -22.94 -25.20 -43.85
C ARG A 830 -21.60 -25.91 -43.95
N VAL A 831 -21.24 -26.62 -42.88
CA VAL A 831 -20.02 -27.42 -42.80
C VAL A 831 -20.42 -28.83 -42.38
N ASP A 832 -19.97 -29.82 -43.14
CA ASP A 832 -20.04 -31.22 -42.72
C ASP A 832 -18.95 -31.44 -41.66
N LEU A 833 -19.37 -31.68 -40.41
CA LEU A 833 -18.45 -31.87 -39.30
C LEU A 833 -17.64 -33.16 -39.44
N GLU A 834 -18.19 -34.19 -40.09
CA GLU A 834 -17.53 -35.48 -40.31
C GLU A 834 -16.44 -35.36 -41.40
N ALA A 835 -16.60 -34.43 -42.34
CA ALA A 835 -15.60 -34.14 -43.38
C ALA A 835 -14.30 -33.52 -42.83
N GLY A 836 -14.28 -33.13 -41.55
CA GLY A 836 -13.10 -32.66 -40.83
C GLY A 836 -12.18 -33.77 -40.33
N ASN A 837 -12.69 -35.00 -40.23
CA ASN A 837 -11.98 -36.12 -39.62
C ASN A 837 -10.76 -36.49 -40.48
N GLY A 838 -9.55 -36.32 -39.92
CA GLY A 838 -8.30 -36.57 -40.63
C GLY A 838 -7.90 -35.51 -41.66
N LYS A 839 -8.58 -34.36 -41.69
CA LYS A 839 -8.23 -33.25 -42.59
C LYS A 839 -7.10 -32.39 -42.01
N PRO A 840 -5.99 -32.15 -42.74
CA PRO A 840 -4.93 -31.27 -42.28
C PRO A 840 -5.39 -29.81 -42.17
N VAL A 841 -5.04 -29.15 -41.06
CA VAL A 841 -5.32 -27.74 -40.80
C VAL A 841 -4.14 -27.08 -40.09
N ASP A 842 -3.90 -25.79 -40.36
CA ASP A 842 -3.03 -24.98 -39.50
C ASP A 842 -3.82 -24.51 -38.28
N ILE A 843 -3.64 -25.20 -37.15
CA ILE A 843 -4.38 -24.89 -35.93
C ILE A 843 -3.93 -23.56 -35.30
N SER A 844 -2.72 -23.08 -35.62
CA SER A 844 -2.23 -21.81 -35.09
C SER A 844 -3.09 -20.64 -35.57
N ASP A 845 -3.38 -20.56 -36.88
CA ASP A 845 -4.28 -19.52 -37.44
C ASP A 845 -5.65 -19.55 -36.75
N LEU A 846 -6.22 -20.75 -36.56
CA LEU A 846 -7.51 -20.90 -35.91
C LEU A 846 -7.48 -20.50 -34.43
N PHE A 847 -6.41 -20.78 -33.69
CA PHE A 847 -6.28 -20.30 -32.31
C PHE A 847 -6.15 -18.78 -32.22
N PHE A 848 -5.39 -18.12 -33.11
CA PHE A 848 -5.33 -16.66 -33.14
C PHE A 848 -6.67 -16.00 -33.46
N ARG A 849 -7.50 -16.66 -34.27
CA ARG A 849 -8.87 -16.22 -34.57
C ARG A 849 -9.80 -16.46 -33.38
N PHE A 850 -9.72 -17.65 -32.77
CA PHE A 850 -10.50 -18.02 -31.59
C PHE A 850 -10.25 -17.06 -30.41
N THR A 851 -8.98 -16.84 -30.05
CA THR A 851 -8.64 -15.99 -28.89
C THR A 851 -8.93 -14.52 -29.14
N LEU A 852 -8.91 -14.08 -30.41
CA LEU A 852 -9.37 -12.73 -30.76
C LEU A 852 -10.87 -12.60 -30.56
N ASP A 853 -11.66 -13.58 -30.99
CA ASP A 853 -13.11 -13.59 -30.82
C ASP A 853 -13.49 -13.70 -29.34
N SER A 854 -12.88 -14.61 -28.56
CA SER A 854 -13.13 -14.74 -27.13
C SER A 854 -12.71 -13.49 -26.33
N ALA A 855 -11.53 -12.92 -26.61
CA ALA A 855 -11.06 -11.73 -25.92
C ALA A 855 -11.92 -10.50 -26.24
N THR A 856 -12.34 -10.31 -27.49
CA THR A 856 -13.22 -9.19 -27.85
C THR A 856 -14.63 -9.36 -27.30
N ASP A 857 -15.15 -10.59 -27.22
CA ASP A 857 -16.42 -10.88 -26.55
C ASP A 857 -16.34 -10.58 -25.04
N PHE A 858 -15.28 -11.03 -24.37
CA PHE A 858 -15.05 -10.70 -22.96
C PHE A 858 -14.90 -9.18 -22.71
N LEU A 859 -14.13 -8.49 -23.57
CA LEU A 859 -13.82 -7.08 -23.38
C LEU A 859 -14.99 -6.14 -23.74
N LEU A 860 -15.64 -6.42 -24.87
CA LEU A 860 -16.57 -5.52 -25.55
C LEU A 860 -18.01 -6.08 -25.60
N GLY A 861 -18.22 -7.33 -25.20
CA GLY A 861 -19.51 -8.03 -25.29
C GLY A 861 -19.87 -8.47 -26.71
N LYS A 862 -18.93 -8.32 -27.65
CA LYS A 862 -19.07 -8.69 -29.05
C LYS A 862 -17.74 -9.22 -29.58
N ASP A 863 -17.80 -10.39 -30.17
CA ASP A 863 -16.70 -10.93 -30.96
C ASP A 863 -16.53 -10.17 -32.29
N VAL A 864 -15.36 -10.28 -32.92
CA VAL A 864 -15.06 -9.66 -34.22
C VAL A 864 -15.27 -10.60 -35.40
N LYS A 865 -15.86 -11.77 -35.14
CA LYS A 865 -16.16 -12.83 -36.10
C LYS A 865 -14.93 -13.31 -36.88
N SER A 866 -13.74 -13.28 -36.27
CA SER A 866 -12.48 -13.68 -36.92
C SER A 866 -12.47 -15.15 -37.35
N LEU A 867 -13.17 -16.05 -36.66
CA LEU A 867 -13.33 -17.45 -37.08
C LEU A 867 -14.28 -17.63 -38.26
N SER A 868 -15.17 -16.67 -38.50
CA SER A 868 -16.19 -16.72 -39.56
C SER A 868 -16.02 -15.66 -40.65
N ASN A 869 -14.92 -14.92 -40.61
CA ASN A 869 -14.54 -13.95 -41.61
C ASN A 869 -13.05 -14.15 -41.98
N PRO A 870 -12.74 -14.64 -43.20
CA PRO A 870 -11.36 -14.91 -43.60
C PRO A 870 -10.49 -13.64 -43.63
N ARG A 871 -11.09 -12.47 -43.92
CA ARG A 871 -10.43 -11.16 -43.96
C ARG A 871 -11.04 -10.20 -42.95
N GLN A 872 -10.47 -10.19 -41.74
CA GLN A 872 -10.86 -9.25 -40.69
C GLN A 872 -9.88 -8.07 -40.69
N GLU A 873 -10.34 -6.91 -41.19
CA GLU A 873 -9.58 -5.65 -41.26
C GLU A 873 -8.95 -5.23 -39.91
N PHE A 874 -9.67 -5.39 -38.79
CA PHE A 874 -9.16 -5.11 -37.44
C PHE A 874 -8.01 -6.04 -37.06
N ALA A 875 -8.14 -7.35 -37.33
CA ALA A 875 -7.10 -8.33 -37.00
C ALA A 875 -5.82 -8.10 -37.82
N GLU A 876 -5.99 -7.78 -39.12
CA GLU A 876 -4.88 -7.44 -40.02
C GLU A 876 -4.16 -6.16 -39.57
N ALA A 877 -4.92 -5.11 -39.22
CA ALA A 877 -4.37 -3.86 -38.72
C ALA A 877 -3.63 -4.07 -37.39
N PHE A 878 -4.18 -4.85 -36.47
CA PHE A 878 -3.56 -5.17 -35.18
C PHE A 878 -2.25 -5.93 -35.36
N GLY A 879 -2.21 -6.93 -36.25
CA GLY A 879 -0.98 -7.66 -36.60
C GLY A 879 0.09 -6.75 -37.20
N GLU A 880 -0.28 -5.85 -38.12
CA GLU A 880 0.69 -4.93 -38.75
C GLU A 880 1.28 -3.92 -37.74
N VAL A 881 0.48 -3.41 -36.81
CA VAL A 881 0.96 -2.52 -35.74
C VAL A 881 1.97 -3.25 -34.85
N GLN A 882 1.68 -4.47 -34.42
CA GLN A 882 2.60 -5.28 -33.61
C GLN A 882 3.92 -5.56 -34.34
N ARG A 883 3.84 -5.96 -35.62
CA ARG A 883 5.01 -6.26 -36.45
C ARG A 883 5.92 -5.04 -36.57
N VAL A 884 5.37 -3.87 -36.91
CA VAL A 884 6.15 -2.63 -37.05
C VAL A 884 6.66 -2.13 -35.70
N GLN A 885 5.86 -2.20 -34.63
CA GLN A 885 6.30 -1.81 -33.28
C GLN A 885 7.48 -2.67 -32.81
N SER A 886 7.42 -3.98 -33.06
CA SER A 886 8.50 -4.90 -32.71
C SER A 886 9.80 -4.60 -33.47
N ILE A 887 9.72 -4.12 -34.71
CA ILE A 887 10.90 -3.63 -35.47
C ILE A 887 11.43 -2.32 -34.88
N ILE A 888 10.55 -1.37 -34.53
CA ILE A 888 10.92 -0.09 -33.90
C ILE A 888 11.73 -0.33 -32.62
N SER A 889 11.23 -1.18 -31.71
CA SER A 889 11.91 -1.50 -30.45
C SER A 889 13.27 -2.16 -30.66
N ARG A 890 13.42 -3.00 -31.69
CA ARG A 890 14.69 -3.70 -32.00
C ARG A 890 15.71 -2.81 -32.71
N ALA A 891 15.25 -1.79 -33.45
CA ALA A 891 16.12 -0.80 -34.08
C ALA A 891 16.80 0.12 -33.05
N GLY A 892 16.29 0.17 -31.81
CA GLY A 892 16.90 0.94 -30.72
C GLY A 892 17.07 2.42 -31.09
N PRO A 893 18.25 3.03 -30.90
CA PRO A 893 18.49 4.43 -31.27
C PRO A 893 18.30 4.74 -32.77
N LEU A 894 18.33 3.74 -33.65
CA LEU A 894 18.16 3.91 -35.10
C LEU A 894 16.68 3.90 -35.53
N ASN A 895 15.74 3.79 -34.60
CA ASN A 895 14.30 3.71 -34.91
C ASN A 895 13.77 4.93 -35.68
N VAL A 896 14.45 6.08 -35.61
CA VAL A 896 14.07 7.32 -36.32
C VAL A 896 14.05 7.16 -37.84
N PHE A 897 14.81 6.20 -38.37
CA PHE A 897 14.88 5.91 -39.81
C PHE A 897 13.86 4.87 -40.28
N MET A 898 13.04 4.32 -39.38
CA MET A 898 12.07 3.27 -39.73
C MET A 898 10.81 3.85 -40.37
N PRO A 899 10.36 3.34 -41.53
CA PRO A 899 9.10 3.76 -42.15
C PRO A 899 7.90 3.51 -41.23
N ARG A 900 7.09 4.55 -40.96
CA ARG A 900 5.88 4.48 -40.10
C ARG A 900 4.55 4.61 -40.86
N GLY A 901 4.58 4.51 -42.19
CA GLY A 901 3.40 4.70 -43.04
C GLY A 901 2.28 3.69 -42.76
N SER A 902 2.59 2.40 -42.87
CA SER A 902 1.63 1.32 -42.59
C SER A 902 1.18 1.33 -41.12
N PHE A 903 2.11 1.56 -40.18
CA PHE A 903 1.79 1.68 -38.75
C PHE A 903 0.73 2.75 -38.48
N ARG A 904 0.90 3.97 -39.01
CA ARG A 904 -0.09 5.05 -38.83
C ARG A 904 -1.44 4.74 -39.47
N LYS A 905 -1.44 4.07 -40.64
CA LYS A 905 -2.70 3.64 -41.29
C LYS A 905 -3.44 2.62 -40.42
N SER A 906 -2.74 1.59 -39.95
CA SER A 906 -3.31 0.52 -39.14
C SER A 906 -3.73 1.01 -37.74
N MET A 907 -2.98 1.92 -37.12
CA MET A 907 -3.39 2.58 -35.87
C MET A 907 -4.70 3.36 -36.00
N LYS A 908 -4.97 3.98 -37.15
CA LYS A 908 -6.26 4.65 -37.40
C LYS A 908 -7.42 3.65 -37.43
N ILE A 909 -7.23 2.47 -38.04
CA ILE A 909 -8.23 1.40 -38.09
C ILE A 909 -8.51 0.89 -36.66
N ILE A 910 -7.48 0.59 -35.89
CA ILE A 910 -7.61 0.11 -34.50
C ILE A 910 -8.35 1.14 -33.63
N ASN A 911 -7.95 2.41 -33.70
CA ASN A 911 -8.57 3.47 -32.90
C ASN A 911 -10.02 3.73 -33.34
N ALA A 912 -10.32 3.71 -34.64
CA ALA A 912 -11.69 3.87 -35.13
C ALA A 912 -12.60 2.75 -34.60
N PHE A 913 -12.11 1.50 -34.63
CA PHE A 913 -12.82 0.35 -34.10
C PHE A 913 -13.10 0.47 -32.60
N ILE A 914 -12.07 0.71 -31.78
CA ILE A 914 -12.23 0.79 -30.31
C ILE A 914 -13.06 2.00 -29.89
N ASN A 915 -12.86 3.16 -30.52
CA ASN A 915 -13.60 4.37 -30.16
C ASN A 915 -15.10 4.19 -30.37
N GLN A 916 -15.55 3.40 -31.34
CA GLN A 916 -16.97 3.10 -31.51
C GLN A 916 -17.59 2.48 -30.25
N TYR A 917 -16.91 1.54 -29.60
CA TYR A 917 -17.37 0.89 -28.37
C TYR A 917 -17.27 1.81 -27.15
N ILE A 918 -16.20 2.61 -27.07
CA ILE A 918 -16.04 3.62 -26.02
C ILE A 918 -17.19 4.63 -26.08
N GLU A 919 -17.49 5.16 -27.27
CA GLU A 919 -18.60 6.11 -27.46
C GLU A 919 -19.96 5.50 -27.12
N GLN A 920 -20.20 4.23 -27.47
CA GLN A 920 -21.43 3.53 -27.09
C GLN A 920 -21.54 3.38 -25.57
N THR A 921 -20.45 2.99 -24.90
CA THR A 921 -20.43 2.77 -23.45
C THR A 921 -20.56 4.09 -22.68
N LEU A 922 -19.89 5.15 -23.13
CA LEU A 922 -19.94 6.47 -22.48
C LEU A 922 -21.32 7.15 -22.61
N ARG A 923 -22.17 6.72 -23.54
CA ARG A 923 -23.57 7.17 -23.66
C ARG A 923 -24.50 6.53 -22.63
N LEU A 924 -24.06 5.47 -21.94
CA LEU A 924 -24.84 4.83 -20.89
C LEU A 924 -24.82 5.69 -19.61
N ASP A 925 -25.96 5.72 -18.93
CA ASP A 925 -26.11 6.43 -17.67
C ASP A 925 -25.22 5.79 -16.58
N PRO A 926 -24.57 6.58 -15.69
CA PRO A 926 -23.78 6.04 -14.60
C PRO A 926 -24.52 5.02 -13.72
N ASN A 927 -25.82 5.21 -13.51
CA ASN A 927 -26.65 4.31 -12.70
C ASN A 927 -26.92 2.97 -13.43
N ASP A 928 -26.97 2.99 -14.77
CA ASP A 928 -27.11 1.77 -15.60
C ASP A 928 -25.83 0.94 -15.66
N LEU A 929 -24.65 1.57 -15.45
CA LEU A 929 -23.35 0.88 -15.37
C LEU A 929 -23.10 0.25 -14.00
N ALA A 930 -23.75 0.75 -12.95
CA ALA A 930 -23.66 0.22 -11.58
C ALA A 930 -24.66 -0.91 -11.29
N SER A 931 -25.80 -0.95 -12.00
CA SER A 931 -26.92 -1.87 -11.76
C SER A 931 -26.89 -3.18 -12.56
N LYS A 932 -26.00 -3.31 -13.56
CA LYS A 932 -25.92 -4.52 -14.40
C LYS A 932 -24.99 -5.57 -13.80
N THR A 933 -25.58 -6.52 -13.06
CA THR A 933 -24.88 -7.70 -12.53
C THR A 933 -25.06 -8.98 -13.36
N ASP A 934 -25.85 -8.97 -14.44
CA ASP A 934 -26.12 -10.16 -15.27
C ASP A 934 -25.81 -10.00 -16.78
N ALA A 935 -25.80 -11.15 -17.47
CA ALA A 935 -25.47 -11.42 -18.87
C ALA A 935 -25.41 -10.18 -19.80
N GLY A 936 -24.20 -9.70 -20.07
CA GLY A 936 -23.93 -8.56 -20.96
C GLY A 936 -23.06 -7.45 -20.35
N TYR A 937 -22.70 -7.54 -19.06
CA TYR A 937 -21.76 -6.62 -18.42
C TYR A 937 -20.30 -6.96 -18.76
N THR A 938 -19.63 -6.10 -19.53
CA THR A 938 -18.29 -6.37 -20.12
C THR A 938 -17.17 -5.67 -19.35
N PHE A 939 -15.91 -6.01 -19.67
CA PHE A 939 -14.73 -5.31 -19.12
C PHE A 939 -14.78 -3.79 -19.36
N LEU A 940 -15.21 -3.35 -20.56
CA LEU A 940 -15.33 -1.93 -20.89
C LEU A 940 -16.39 -1.22 -20.04
N HIS A 941 -17.54 -1.87 -19.78
CA HIS A 941 -18.57 -1.30 -18.90
C HIS A 941 -18.03 -1.11 -17.49
N ALA A 942 -17.28 -2.09 -16.99
CA ALA A 942 -16.66 -1.99 -15.67
C ALA A 942 -15.59 -0.90 -15.58
N LEU A 943 -14.69 -0.81 -16.57
CA LEU A 943 -13.73 0.29 -16.64
C LEU A 943 -14.43 1.66 -16.69
N ALA A 944 -15.52 1.77 -17.46
CA ALA A 944 -16.32 3.00 -17.57
C ALA A 944 -17.04 3.39 -16.27
N GLY A 945 -17.27 2.43 -15.37
CA GLY A 945 -17.76 2.66 -14.01
C GLY A 945 -16.72 3.35 -13.11
N PHE A 946 -15.42 3.09 -13.34
CA PHE A 946 -14.34 3.72 -12.57
C PHE A 946 -13.80 5.00 -13.21
N THR A 947 -13.79 5.10 -14.54
CA THR A 947 -13.30 6.28 -15.25
C THR A 947 -14.08 6.54 -16.53
N ARG A 948 -14.43 7.81 -16.75
CA ARG A 948 -15.05 8.29 -17.99
C ARG A 948 -14.03 8.89 -18.96
N ASP A 949 -12.74 8.83 -18.64
CA ASP A 949 -11.67 9.33 -19.51
C ASP A 949 -11.48 8.41 -20.73
N ARG A 950 -11.78 8.95 -21.90
CA ARG A 950 -11.68 8.25 -23.19
C ARG A 950 -10.29 7.67 -23.46
N GLN A 951 -9.24 8.41 -23.12
CA GLN A 951 -7.88 7.99 -23.37
C GLN A 951 -7.49 6.84 -22.44
N VAL A 952 -7.87 6.92 -21.15
CA VAL A 952 -7.63 5.84 -20.19
C VAL A 952 -8.37 4.57 -20.62
N LEU A 953 -9.65 4.66 -20.99
CA LEU A 953 -10.42 3.52 -21.48
C LEU A 953 -9.76 2.87 -22.71
N ARG A 954 -9.36 3.68 -23.69
CA ARG A 954 -8.69 3.22 -24.90
C ARG A 954 -7.36 2.53 -24.58
N ASP A 955 -6.54 3.14 -23.73
CA ASP A 955 -5.20 2.67 -23.42
C ASP A 955 -5.23 1.34 -22.68
N GLN A 956 -6.12 1.19 -21.69
CA GLN A 956 -6.26 -0.08 -20.97
C GLN A 956 -6.91 -1.16 -21.86
N LEU A 957 -7.91 -0.84 -22.69
CA LEU A 957 -8.53 -1.80 -23.60
C LEU A 957 -7.53 -2.42 -24.59
N ILE A 958 -6.72 -1.59 -25.25
CA ILE A 958 -5.71 -2.07 -26.20
C ILE A 958 -4.65 -2.91 -25.49
N ALA A 959 -4.23 -2.52 -24.28
CA ALA A 959 -3.28 -3.28 -23.50
C ALA A 959 -3.83 -4.67 -23.13
N VAL A 960 -5.06 -4.76 -22.61
CA VAL A 960 -5.65 -6.04 -22.23
C VAL A 960 -5.94 -6.91 -23.46
N LEU A 961 -6.37 -6.33 -24.58
CA LEU A 961 -6.58 -7.06 -25.83
C LEU A 961 -5.29 -7.68 -26.38
N LEU A 962 -4.18 -6.92 -26.36
CA LEU A 962 -2.86 -7.44 -26.72
C LEU A 962 -2.48 -8.64 -25.82
N ALA A 963 -2.76 -8.52 -24.52
CA ALA A 963 -2.44 -9.55 -23.55
C ALA A 963 -3.28 -10.82 -23.74
N GLY A 964 -4.61 -10.70 -23.93
CA GLY A 964 -5.52 -11.85 -23.99
C GLY A 964 -5.48 -12.62 -25.31
N ARG A 965 -5.27 -11.94 -26.45
CA ARG A 965 -5.32 -12.56 -27.78
C ARG A 965 -4.11 -13.44 -28.07
N ASP A 966 -2.96 -12.80 -28.20
CA ASP A 966 -1.80 -13.45 -28.83
C ASP A 966 -1.13 -14.42 -27.87
N THR A 967 -1.18 -14.15 -26.55
CA THR A 967 -0.47 -14.96 -25.57
C THR A 967 -1.06 -16.36 -25.43
N THR A 968 -2.38 -16.44 -25.26
CA THR A 968 -3.12 -17.70 -25.17
C THR A 968 -3.00 -18.52 -26.46
N ALA A 969 -3.16 -17.88 -27.63
CA ALA A 969 -3.08 -18.57 -28.92
C ALA A 969 -1.71 -19.22 -29.15
N CYS A 970 -0.63 -18.52 -28.78
CA CYS A 970 0.73 -19.06 -28.87
C CYS A 970 0.91 -20.31 -28.00
N THR A 971 0.48 -20.27 -26.73
CA THR A 971 0.63 -21.42 -25.82
C THR A 971 -0.22 -22.61 -26.24
N LEU A 972 -1.46 -22.38 -26.70
CA LEU A 972 -2.29 -23.45 -27.27
C LEU A 972 -1.62 -24.08 -28.48
N SER A 973 -1.07 -23.27 -29.38
CA SER A 973 -0.36 -23.74 -30.58
C SER A 973 0.84 -24.61 -30.21
N TRP A 974 1.69 -24.14 -29.28
CA TRP A 974 2.82 -24.93 -28.77
C TRP A 974 2.39 -26.22 -28.06
N THR A 975 1.27 -26.19 -27.34
CA THR A 975 0.73 -27.39 -26.69
C THR A 975 0.29 -28.43 -27.71
N ILE A 976 -0.42 -28.03 -28.77
CA ILE A 976 -0.82 -28.95 -29.84
C ILE A 976 0.39 -29.47 -30.62
N TYR A 977 1.38 -28.60 -30.89
CA TYR A 977 2.64 -28.99 -31.51
C TYR A 977 3.32 -30.14 -30.73
N GLU A 978 3.47 -29.99 -29.41
CA GLU A 978 4.11 -31.01 -28.59
C GLU A 978 3.24 -32.27 -28.41
N LEU A 979 1.93 -32.13 -28.23
CA LEU A 979 1.04 -33.29 -28.09
C LEU A 979 0.96 -34.14 -29.36
N ALA A 980 1.01 -33.52 -30.55
CA ALA A 980 1.06 -34.24 -31.82
C ALA A 980 2.35 -35.07 -31.98
N ARG A 981 3.45 -34.63 -31.37
CA ARG A 981 4.74 -35.33 -31.35
C ARG A 981 4.86 -36.37 -30.23
N HIS A 982 3.99 -36.31 -29.23
CA HIS A 982 3.99 -37.20 -28.08
C HIS A 982 2.63 -37.88 -27.89
N PRO A 983 2.27 -38.86 -28.75
CA PRO A 983 0.97 -39.54 -28.67
C PRO A 983 0.67 -40.16 -27.30
N ASP A 984 1.69 -40.63 -26.58
CA ASP A 984 1.52 -41.18 -25.23
C ASP A 984 1.08 -40.12 -24.22
N ALA A 985 1.60 -38.88 -24.32
CA ALA A 985 1.17 -37.78 -23.48
C ALA A 985 -0.27 -37.35 -23.82
N LEU A 986 -0.61 -37.31 -25.12
CA LEU A 986 -1.98 -37.08 -25.57
C LEU A 986 -2.95 -38.13 -25.02
N LYS A 987 -2.57 -39.41 -25.07
CA LYS A 987 -3.38 -40.51 -24.54
C LYS A 987 -3.64 -40.35 -23.04
N LYS A 988 -2.61 -40.08 -22.24
CA LYS A 988 -2.75 -39.83 -20.79
C LYS A 988 -3.65 -38.63 -20.49
N LEU A 989 -3.48 -37.54 -21.25
CA LEU A 989 -4.30 -36.33 -21.11
C LEU A 989 -5.78 -36.64 -21.40
N ARG A 990 -6.05 -37.33 -22.50
CA ARG A 990 -7.41 -37.71 -22.87
C ARG A 990 -8.04 -38.68 -21.86
N GLU A 991 -7.28 -39.65 -21.35
CA GLU A 991 -7.76 -40.55 -20.29
C GLU A 991 -8.16 -39.77 -19.02
N GLU A 992 -7.37 -38.79 -18.60
CA GLU A 992 -7.74 -37.91 -17.47
C GLU A 992 -9.01 -37.10 -17.77
N ILE A 993 -9.09 -36.48 -18.95
CA ILE A 993 -10.26 -35.67 -19.37
C ILE A 993 -11.54 -36.51 -19.38
N LEU A 994 -11.50 -37.69 -20.01
CA LEU A 994 -12.68 -38.55 -20.11
C LEU A 994 -13.09 -39.11 -18.74
N ARG A 995 -12.13 -39.38 -17.85
CA ARG A 995 -12.40 -39.85 -16.48
C ARG A 995 -13.06 -38.78 -15.62
N VAL A 996 -12.63 -37.52 -15.72
CA VAL A 996 -13.11 -36.42 -14.86
C VAL A 996 -14.36 -35.75 -15.44
N VAL A 997 -14.32 -35.41 -16.73
CA VAL A 997 -15.37 -34.61 -17.37
C VAL A 997 -16.39 -35.47 -18.10
N GLY A 998 -15.96 -36.60 -18.65
CA GLY A 998 -16.74 -37.44 -19.56
C GLY A 998 -16.57 -37.00 -21.03
N PRO A 999 -17.23 -37.70 -21.98
CA PRO A 999 -17.01 -37.49 -23.41
C PRO A 999 -17.77 -36.29 -24.01
N THR A 1000 -18.85 -35.81 -23.39
CA THR A 1000 -19.77 -34.84 -24.01
C THR A 1000 -20.01 -33.58 -23.17
N ARG A 1001 -20.03 -33.70 -21.84
CA ARG A 1001 -20.29 -32.60 -20.89
C ARG A 1001 -19.24 -31.49 -21.02
N ALA A 1002 -19.65 -30.23 -20.96
CA ALA A 1002 -18.72 -29.11 -20.84
C ALA A 1002 -18.01 -29.13 -19.47
N PRO A 1003 -16.69 -28.86 -19.40
CA PRO A 1003 -15.98 -28.82 -18.13
C PRO A 1003 -16.40 -27.60 -17.30
N THR A 1004 -16.46 -27.77 -15.99
CA THR A 1004 -16.60 -26.70 -15.01
C THR A 1004 -15.24 -26.11 -14.65
N TYR A 1005 -15.22 -24.96 -14.00
CA TYR A 1005 -13.97 -24.36 -13.51
C TYR A 1005 -13.20 -25.29 -12.55
N GLU A 1006 -13.93 -26.02 -11.69
CA GLU A 1006 -13.35 -26.98 -10.76
C GLU A 1006 -12.76 -28.21 -11.47
N ASP A 1007 -13.43 -28.71 -12.51
CA ASP A 1007 -12.89 -29.81 -13.34
C ASP A 1007 -11.52 -29.42 -13.92
N LEU A 1008 -11.43 -28.24 -14.54
CA LEU A 1008 -10.20 -27.74 -15.17
C LEU A 1008 -9.05 -27.57 -14.17
N LYS A 1009 -9.35 -27.10 -12.96
CA LYS A 1009 -8.38 -26.94 -11.87
C LYS A 1009 -7.96 -28.29 -11.28
N GLY A 1010 -8.87 -29.27 -11.23
CA GLY A 1010 -8.64 -30.59 -10.65
C GLY A 1010 -7.85 -31.57 -11.52
N MET A 1011 -7.82 -31.37 -12.84
CA MET A 1011 -7.07 -32.23 -13.78
C MET A 1011 -5.57 -31.98 -13.72
N LYS A 1012 -4.85 -32.78 -12.93
CA LYS A 1012 -3.42 -32.58 -12.64
C LYS A 1012 -2.55 -32.78 -13.87
N TYR A 1013 -2.85 -33.76 -14.73
CA TYR A 1013 -2.06 -33.98 -15.94
C TYR A 1013 -2.28 -32.87 -16.96
N LEU A 1014 -3.50 -32.35 -17.12
CA LEU A 1014 -3.78 -31.15 -17.92
C LEU A 1014 -2.94 -29.95 -17.44
N GLN A 1015 -2.87 -29.71 -16.14
CA GLN A 1015 -2.02 -28.65 -15.58
C GLN A 1015 -0.53 -28.91 -15.88
N ASN A 1016 -0.06 -30.15 -15.78
CA ASN A 1016 1.32 -30.51 -16.09
C ASN A 1016 1.66 -30.32 -17.59
N VAL A 1017 0.73 -30.64 -18.49
CA VAL A 1017 0.84 -30.39 -19.94
C VAL A 1017 1.03 -28.91 -20.22
N MET A 1018 0.16 -28.05 -19.66
CA MET A 1018 0.27 -26.60 -19.82
C MET A 1018 1.56 -26.06 -19.18
N ASN A 1019 1.93 -26.54 -17.99
CA ASN A 1019 3.12 -26.09 -17.30
C ASN A 1019 4.40 -26.43 -18.08
N GLU A 1020 4.47 -27.64 -18.66
CA GLU A 1020 5.60 -28.06 -19.48
C GLU A 1020 5.68 -27.26 -20.79
N THR A 1021 4.53 -26.99 -21.43
CA THR A 1021 4.49 -26.11 -22.59
C THR A 1021 5.01 -24.73 -22.22
N LEU A 1022 4.57 -24.13 -21.12
CA LEU A 1022 5.01 -22.80 -20.67
C LEU A 1022 6.47 -22.78 -20.18
N ARG A 1023 7.02 -23.93 -19.80
CA ARG A 1023 8.44 -24.08 -19.42
C ARG A 1023 9.35 -23.99 -20.64
N LEU A 1024 9.01 -24.75 -21.68
CA LEU A 1024 9.73 -24.71 -22.95
C LEU A 1024 9.38 -23.43 -23.73
N TYR A 1025 8.14 -23.00 -23.74
CA TYR A 1025 7.67 -21.90 -24.59
C TYR A 1025 7.02 -20.80 -23.73
N PRO A 1026 7.79 -20.14 -22.83
CA PRO A 1026 7.28 -18.98 -22.11
C PRO A 1026 6.94 -17.90 -23.13
N VAL A 1027 5.70 -17.43 -23.05
CA VAL A 1027 5.07 -16.63 -24.10
C VAL A 1027 5.76 -15.30 -24.32
N VAL A 1028 6.31 -14.69 -23.27
CA VAL A 1028 7.11 -13.46 -23.34
C VAL A 1028 8.57 -13.81 -23.04
N PRO A 1029 9.36 -14.22 -24.06
CA PRO A 1029 10.66 -14.86 -23.87
C PRO A 1029 11.79 -13.90 -23.48
N PHE A 1030 11.64 -12.62 -23.82
CA PHE A 1030 12.64 -11.57 -23.62
C PHE A 1030 11.97 -10.32 -23.06
N ASN A 1031 12.54 -9.76 -22.01
CA ASN A 1031 11.99 -8.61 -21.30
C ASN A 1031 13.07 -7.55 -21.07
N VAL A 1032 12.67 -6.28 -21.02
CA VAL A 1032 13.57 -5.16 -20.74
C VAL A 1032 13.00 -4.32 -19.60
N ARG A 1033 13.89 -3.89 -18.70
CA ARG A 1033 13.67 -2.88 -17.66
C ARG A 1033 14.74 -1.80 -17.74
N LEU A 1034 14.50 -0.67 -17.10
CA LEU A 1034 15.43 0.44 -16.96
C LEU A 1034 15.76 0.63 -15.48
N ALA A 1035 17.03 0.77 -15.14
CA ALA A 1035 17.43 1.23 -13.83
C ALA A 1035 17.00 2.70 -13.64
N LEU A 1036 16.11 2.96 -12.67
CA LEU A 1036 15.55 4.29 -12.40
C LEU A 1036 16.48 5.16 -11.55
N LYS A 1037 17.45 4.54 -10.88
CA LYS A 1037 18.53 5.17 -10.11
C LYS A 1037 19.81 4.33 -10.21
N ASP A 1038 20.93 4.88 -9.73
CA ASP A 1038 22.18 4.14 -9.58
C ASP A 1038 21.93 3.01 -8.54
N THR A 1039 22.14 1.74 -8.92
CA THR A 1039 21.78 0.54 -8.15
C THR A 1039 22.69 -0.65 -8.51
N THR A 1040 22.34 -1.86 -8.09
CA THR A 1040 23.10 -3.10 -8.35
C THR A 1040 22.18 -4.28 -8.66
N LEU A 1041 22.65 -5.23 -9.48
CA LEU A 1041 22.08 -6.58 -9.55
C LEU A 1041 22.85 -7.52 -8.60
N PRO A 1042 22.21 -8.50 -7.95
CA PRO A 1042 22.85 -9.37 -6.97
C PRO A 1042 24.04 -10.19 -7.46
N ARG A 1043 24.02 -10.69 -8.71
CA ARG A 1043 25.01 -11.64 -9.24
C ARG A 1043 25.51 -11.28 -10.64
N GLY A 1044 26.70 -11.76 -10.99
CA GLY A 1044 27.28 -11.66 -12.32
C GLY A 1044 28.57 -10.86 -12.41
N GLY A 1045 29.01 -10.24 -11.31
CA GLY A 1045 30.28 -9.52 -11.23
C GLY A 1045 31.40 -10.39 -10.64
N GLY A 1046 32.65 -9.99 -10.89
CA GLY A 1046 33.83 -10.69 -10.36
C GLY A 1046 34.24 -11.93 -11.18
N PRO A 1047 35.38 -12.57 -10.86
CA PRO A 1047 35.94 -13.68 -11.65
C PRO A 1047 35.04 -14.93 -11.70
N ASP A 1048 34.24 -15.15 -10.66
CA ASP A 1048 33.35 -16.30 -10.49
C ASP A 1048 31.86 -15.94 -10.69
N GLY A 1049 31.57 -14.68 -11.00
CA GLY A 1049 30.21 -14.18 -11.22
C GLY A 1049 29.34 -14.12 -9.95
N THR A 1050 29.92 -14.21 -8.75
CA THR A 1050 29.15 -14.17 -7.49
C THR A 1050 28.96 -12.78 -6.93
N LEU A 1051 29.77 -11.80 -7.34
CA LEU A 1051 29.70 -10.43 -6.83
C LEU A 1051 28.54 -9.63 -7.45
N PRO A 1052 28.03 -8.60 -6.75
CA PRO A 1052 27.02 -7.70 -7.29
C PRO A 1052 27.50 -6.96 -8.54
N VAL A 1053 26.62 -6.82 -9.53
CA VAL A 1053 26.86 -6.04 -10.75
C VAL A 1053 26.44 -4.60 -10.53
N LYS A 1054 27.37 -3.66 -10.76
CA LYS A 1054 27.08 -2.21 -10.69
C LYS A 1054 26.21 -1.76 -11.86
N VAL A 1055 25.12 -1.05 -11.58
CA VAL A 1055 24.18 -0.58 -12.60
C VAL A 1055 23.91 0.91 -12.43
N LEU A 1056 24.29 1.74 -13.40
CA LEU A 1056 23.94 3.16 -13.39
C LEU A 1056 22.48 3.39 -13.75
N LYS A 1057 21.92 4.50 -13.28
CA LYS A 1057 20.66 5.05 -13.77
C LYS A 1057 20.64 5.11 -15.31
N ASP A 1058 19.47 4.86 -15.88
CA ASP A 1058 19.20 4.82 -17.31
C ASP A 1058 19.90 3.67 -18.07
N THR A 1059 20.44 2.69 -17.35
CA THR A 1059 20.97 1.44 -17.95
C THR A 1059 19.81 0.47 -18.22
N PRO A 1060 19.58 0.05 -19.48
CA PRO A 1060 18.63 -1.00 -19.79
C PRO A 1060 19.15 -2.36 -19.33
N ILE A 1061 18.28 -3.11 -18.67
CA ILE A 1061 18.53 -4.47 -18.20
C ILE A 1061 17.58 -5.39 -18.95
N ALA A 1062 18.13 -6.24 -19.81
CA ALA A 1062 17.38 -7.22 -20.56
C ALA A 1062 17.50 -8.60 -19.89
N TYR A 1063 16.39 -9.31 -19.73
CA TYR A 1063 16.40 -10.66 -19.19
C TYR A 1063 15.56 -11.63 -20.02
N SER A 1064 15.90 -12.92 -19.96
CA SER A 1064 15.20 -13.96 -20.73
C SER A 1064 14.73 -15.10 -19.85
N THR A 1065 13.41 -15.24 -19.74
CA THR A 1065 12.76 -16.42 -19.12
C THR A 1065 12.95 -17.66 -19.97
N LEU A 1066 12.98 -17.52 -21.30
CA LEU A 1066 13.21 -18.61 -22.25
C LEU A 1066 14.57 -19.30 -22.06
N VAL A 1067 15.62 -18.51 -21.87
CA VAL A 1067 16.97 -19.01 -21.59
C VAL A 1067 17.07 -19.50 -20.15
N MET A 1068 16.59 -18.72 -19.18
CA MET A 1068 16.64 -19.08 -17.76
C MET A 1068 15.98 -20.43 -17.50
N GLN A 1069 14.77 -20.66 -18.01
CA GLN A 1069 14.04 -21.91 -17.83
C GLN A 1069 14.65 -23.12 -18.59
N ARG A 1070 15.75 -22.94 -19.33
CA ARG A 1070 16.49 -24.02 -20.00
C ARG A 1070 17.88 -24.28 -19.43
N ARG A 1071 18.22 -23.60 -18.33
CA ARG A 1071 19.50 -23.78 -17.64
C ARG A 1071 19.51 -25.12 -16.91
N GLU A 1072 20.33 -26.06 -17.34
CA GLU A 1072 20.41 -27.43 -16.81
C GLU A 1072 20.66 -27.46 -15.30
N GLU A 1073 21.45 -26.52 -14.79
CA GLU A 1073 21.80 -26.40 -13.37
C GLU A 1073 20.61 -26.04 -12.45
N LEU A 1074 19.48 -25.62 -13.03
CA LEU A 1074 18.24 -25.38 -12.28
C LEU A 1074 17.38 -26.65 -12.12
N TYR A 1075 17.81 -27.78 -12.71
CA TYR A 1075 17.05 -29.02 -12.76
C TYR A 1075 17.81 -30.18 -12.09
N PRO A 1076 17.09 -31.19 -11.58
CA PRO A 1076 17.67 -32.48 -11.23
C PRO A 1076 18.45 -33.12 -12.39
N PRO A 1077 19.49 -33.94 -12.10
CA PRO A 1077 20.18 -34.71 -13.13
C PRO A 1077 19.25 -35.62 -13.92
N VAL A 1078 19.57 -35.81 -15.20
CA VAL A 1078 18.83 -36.73 -16.09
C VAL A 1078 18.84 -38.14 -15.51
N SER A 1079 17.66 -38.75 -15.43
CA SER A 1079 17.48 -40.12 -14.93
C SER A 1079 16.30 -40.79 -15.64
N ALA A 1080 16.05 -42.07 -15.37
CA ALA A 1080 14.91 -42.78 -15.94
C ALA A 1080 13.55 -42.09 -15.67
N ASN A 1081 13.44 -41.35 -14.56
CA ASN A 1081 12.23 -40.64 -14.14
C ASN A 1081 12.31 -39.12 -14.36
N PHE A 1082 13.40 -38.61 -14.95
CA PHE A 1082 13.60 -37.18 -15.18
C PHE A 1082 14.22 -36.92 -16.55
N ALA A 1083 13.38 -36.49 -17.49
CA ALA A 1083 13.79 -36.22 -18.86
C ALA A 1083 14.76 -35.01 -18.95
N PRO A 1084 15.66 -34.97 -19.95
CA PRO A 1084 16.52 -33.83 -20.23
C PRO A 1084 15.75 -32.49 -20.32
N VAL A 1085 16.41 -31.37 -20.01
CA VAL A 1085 15.74 -30.06 -19.89
C VAL A 1085 15.09 -29.57 -21.19
N ASP A 1086 15.65 -29.91 -22.34
CA ASP A 1086 15.12 -29.51 -23.66
C ASP A 1086 14.08 -30.50 -24.22
N VAL A 1087 13.77 -31.59 -23.51
CA VAL A 1087 12.75 -32.58 -23.90
C VAL A 1087 11.41 -32.25 -23.25
N TYR A 1088 10.33 -32.27 -24.05
CA TYR A 1088 8.97 -32.10 -23.56
C TYR A 1088 8.54 -33.32 -22.74
N SER A 1089 8.30 -33.12 -21.44
CA SER A 1089 7.84 -34.18 -20.55
C SER A 1089 6.90 -33.62 -19.48
N PRO A 1090 5.56 -33.73 -19.67
CA PRO A 1090 4.60 -33.39 -18.63
C PRO A 1090 4.78 -34.22 -17.35
N ASP A 1091 5.25 -35.47 -17.49
CA ASP A 1091 5.46 -36.38 -16.36
C ASP A 1091 6.50 -35.85 -15.34
N ARG A 1092 7.46 -35.01 -15.78
CA ARG A 1092 8.47 -34.43 -14.87
C ARG A 1092 7.84 -33.70 -13.69
N TRP A 1093 6.68 -33.07 -13.89
CA TRP A 1093 5.97 -32.26 -12.90
C TRP A 1093 5.34 -33.06 -11.76
N PHE A 1094 5.31 -34.40 -11.87
CA PHE A 1094 4.93 -35.26 -10.74
C PHE A 1094 6.06 -35.45 -9.73
N VAL A 1095 7.31 -35.42 -10.20
CA VAL A 1095 8.51 -35.67 -9.37
C VAL A 1095 9.34 -34.42 -9.13
N TRP A 1096 8.98 -33.31 -9.79
CA TRP A 1096 9.71 -32.05 -9.76
C TRP A 1096 8.81 -30.90 -9.38
N GLN A 1097 9.28 -30.10 -8.43
CA GLN A 1097 8.74 -28.78 -8.16
C GLN A 1097 9.88 -27.77 -8.31
N PRO A 1098 9.75 -26.78 -9.23
CA PRO A 1098 10.77 -25.76 -9.39
C PRO A 1098 10.91 -24.94 -8.11
N LYS A 1099 12.13 -24.55 -7.75
CA LYS A 1099 12.32 -23.58 -6.66
C LYS A 1099 11.73 -22.22 -7.09
N PRO A 1100 11.37 -21.35 -6.13
CA PRO A 1100 10.94 -19.99 -6.45
C PRO A 1100 11.89 -19.31 -7.43
N TRP A 1101 11.34 -18.58 -8.41
CA TRP A 1101 12.08 -17.86 -9.47
C TRP A 1101 12.79 -18.71 -10.52
N GLN A 1102 12.72 -20.04 -10.47
CA GLN A 1102 13.23 -20.91 -11.54
C GLN A 1102 12.19 -21.20 -12.64
N TYR A 1103 10.92 -20.93 -12.36
CA TYR A 1103 9.80 -21.05 -13.29
C TYR A 1103 8.86 -19.86 -13.13
N ILE A 1104 8.82 -18.96 -14.12
CA ILE A 1104 8.05 -17.70 -14.06
C ILE A 1104 7.40 -17.39 -15.42
N PRO A 1105 6.53 -18.28 -15.93
CA PRO A 1105 5.94 -18.15 -17.27
C PRO A 1105 5.07 -16.89 -17.42
N PHE A 1106 4.56 -16.35 -16.31
CA PHE A 1106 3.77 -15.13 -16.24
C PHE A 1106 4.53 -13.94 -15.63
N ASN A 1107 5.87 -13.98 -15.65
CA ASN A 1107 6.78 -13.14 -14.84
C ASN A 1107 6.54 -13.36 -13.32
N GLY A 1108 7.01 -12.44 -12.48
CA GLY A 1108 6.88 -12.51 -11.02
C GLY A 1108 6.85 -11.12 -10.38
N GLY A 1109 6.67 -11.09 -9.05
CA GLY A 1109 6.62 -9.86 -8.26
C GLY A 1109 5.40 -8.97 -8.54
N PRO A 1110 5.42 -7.67 -8.18
CA PRO A 1110 4.25 -6.80 -8.28
C PRO A 1110 3.66 -6.66 -9.70
N ARG A 1111 4.50 -6.85 -10.73
CA ARG A 1111 4.11 -6.83 -12.16
C ARG A 1111 3.71 -8.20 -12.73
N ILE A 1112 3.48 -9.22 -11.90
CA ILE A 1112 2.95 -10.52 -12.37
C ILE A 1112 1.64 -10.34 -13.15
N CYS A 1113 1.48 -11.15 -14.21
CA CYS A 1113 0.33 -11.09 -15.10
C CYS A 1113 -0.99 -11.12 -14.33
N ILE A 1114 -1.80 -10.07 -14.52
CA ILE A 1114 -3.09 -9.94 -13.82
C ILE A 1114 -4.15 -10.92 -14.36
N GLY A 1115 -4.05 -11.26 -15.65
CA GLY A 1115 -4.94 -12.20 -16.33
C GLY A 1115 -4.47 -13.65 -16.30
N GLN A 1116 -3.51 -14.01 -15.43
CA GLN A 1116 -2.92 -15.36 -15.40
C GLN A 1116 -3.98 -16.46 -15.27
N GLN A 1117 -4.93 -16.32 -14.34
CA GLN A 1117 -5.97 -17.32 -14.10
C GLN A 1117 -6.94 -17.43 -15.28
N PHE A 1118 -7.28 -16.29 -15.91
CA PHE A 1118 -8.11 -16.26 -17.11
C PHE A 1118 -7.47 -17.03 -18.26
N ALA A 1119 -6.19 -16.74 -18.55
CA ALA A 1119 -5.46 -17.44 -19.62
C ALA A 1119 -5.34 -18.95 -19.35
N LEU A 1120 -4.98 -19.35 -18.13
CA LEU A 1120 -4.89 -20.78 -17.77
C LEU A 1120 -6.25 -21.49 -17.90
N THR A 1121 -7.33 -20.82 -17.54
CA THR A 1121 -8.69 -21.37 -17.64
C THR A 1121 -9.12 -21.53 -19.09
N GLU A 1122 -8.90 -20.50 -19.92
CA GLU A 1122 -9.20 -20.55 -21.36
C GLU A 1122 -8.41 -21.68 -22.05
N MET A 1123 -7.11 -21.79 -21.78
CA MET A 1123 -6.27 -22.85 -22.34
C MET A 1123 -6.76 -24.24 -21.91
N ALA A 1124 -7.03 -24.41 -20.62
CA ALA A 1124 -7.53 -25.66 -20.07
C ALA A 1124 -8.89 -26.05 -20.69
N TYR A 1125 -9.79 -25.08 -20.85
CA TYR A 1125 -11.10 -25.29 -21.46
C TYR A 1125 -10.97 -25.77 -22.92
N VAL A 1126 -10.18 -25.06 -23.73
CA VAL A 1126 -9.96 -25.40 -25.15
C VAL A 1126 -9.34 -26.79 -25.29
N LEU A 1127 -8.28 -27.10 -24.55
CA LEU A 1127 -7.63 -28.42 -24.59
C LEU A 1127 -8.59 -29.53 -24.17
N THR A 1128 -9.38 -29.30 -23.12
CA THR A 1128 -10.38 -30.27 -22.64
C THR A 1128 -11.42 -30.55 -23.71
N ARG A 1129 -12.02 -29.51 -24.31
CA ARG A 1129 -13.06 -29.68 -25.33
C ARG A 1129 -12.51 -30.33 -26.61
N LEU A 1130 -11.32 -29.96 -27.05
CA LEU A 1130 -10.66 -30.59 -28.20
C LEU A 1130 -10.48 -32.09 -27.96
N PHE A 1131 -9.93 -32.48 -26.81
CA PHE A 1131 -9.62 -33.88 -26.51
C PHE A 1131 -10.74 -34.65 -25.82
N GLN A 1132 -11.93 -34.07 -25.66
CA GLN A 1132 -13.18 -34.83 -25.54
C GLN A 1132 -13.62 -35.34 -26.92
N LYS A 1133 -13.55 -34.47 -27.93
CA LYS A 1133 -13.99 -34.78 -29.31
C LYS A 1133 -13.00 -35.66 -30.08
N TYR A 1134 -11.71 -35.32 -30.05
CA TYR A 1134 -10.68 -35.97 -30.87
C TYR A 1134 -9.82 -36.93 -30.05
N GLU A 1135 -9.67 -38.16 -30.53
CA GLU A 1135 -8.86 -39.20 -29.87
C GLU A 1135 -7.40 -39.21 -30.29
N ARG A 1136 -7.12 -38.76 -31.52
CA ARG A 1136 -5.79 -38.82 -32.13
C ARG A 1136 -5.46 -37.55 -32.88
N LEU A 1137 -4.19 -37.17 -32.83
CA LEU A 1137 -3.57 -36.10 -33.61
C LEU A 1137 -2.52 -36.71 -34.54
N ASP A 1138 -2.61 -36.39 -35.83
CA ASP A 1138 -1.52 -36.68 -36.77
C ASP A 1138 -0.66 -35.44 -36.93
N ASN A 1139 0.66 -35.63 -36.79
CA ASN A 1139 1.66 -34.58 -36.89
C ASN A 1139 2.13 -34.41 -38.34
N TYR A 1140 1.97 -33.22 -38.92
CA TYR A 1140 2.55 -32.85 -40.23
C TYR A 1140 3.75 -31.90 -40.09
N MET A 1141 4.16 -31.55 -38.87
CA MET A 1141 5.26 -30.63 -38.64
C MET A 1141 6.63 -31.29 -38.85
N GLU A 1142 6.76 -32.60 -38.65
CA GLU A 1142 8.02 -33.31 -38.83
C GLU A 1142 8.59 -33.16 -40.25
N GLU A 1143 7.72 -33.17 -41.27
CA GLU A 1143 8.11 -32.93 -42.67
C GLU A 1143 8.50 -31.47 -42.96
N ILE A 1144 8.05 -30.53 -42.12
CA ILE A 1144 8.22 -29.08 -42.30
C ILE A 1144 9.48 -28.60 -41.58
N ASP A 1145 9.69 -29.05 -40.34
CA ASP A 1145 10.73 -28.53 -39.45
C ASP A 1145 11.77 -29.57 -39.02
N GLY A 1146 11.61 -30.84 -39.40
CA GLY A 1146 12.54 -31.92 -39.05
C GLY A 1146 12.69 -32.13 -37.54
N GLY A 1147 11.64 -31.83 -36.77
CA GLY A 1147 11.59 -31.99 -35.31
C GLY A 1147 12.21 -30.84 -34.54
N ASN A 1148 12.59 -29.74 -35.20
CA ASN A 1148 13.17 -28.54 -34.57
C ASN A 1148 12.37 -27.29 -34.97
N PRO A 1149 11.43 -26.83 -34.14
CA PRO A 1149 10.50 -25.80 -34.56
C PRO A 1149 11.17 -24.42 -34.66
N THR A 1150 10.75 -23.66 -35.68
CA THR A 1150 11.12 -22.26 -35.82
C THR A 1150 10.49 -21.42 -34.69
N LEU A 1151 11.33 -20.78 -33.85
CA LEU A 1151 10.90 -19.96 -32.72
C LEU A 1151 10.74 -18.49 -33.12
N ARG A 1152 9.56 -18.11 -33.63
CA ARG A 1152 9.28 -16.72 -34.01
C ARG A 1152 9.00 -15.88 -32.77
N ALA A 1153 10.01 -15.11 -32.34
CA ALA A 1153 9.93 -14.20 -31.19
C ALA A 1153 9.77 -12.75 -31.65
N GLU A 1154 8.53 -12.26 -31.71
CA GLU A 1154 8.22 -10.84 -31.93
C GLU A 1154 8.01 -10.12 -30.60
N ILE A 1155 6.76 -9.88 -30.22
CA ILE A 1155 6.38 -9.50 -28.85
C ILE A 1155 6.16 -10.77 -28.02
N VAL A 1156 5.51 -11.76 -28.62
CA VAL A 1156 5.27 -13.10 -28.07
C VAL A 1156 6.07 -14.16 -28.82
N LEU A 1157 6.21 -15.35 -28.23
CA LEU A 1157 6.85 -16.52 -28.82
C LEU A 1157 5.83 -17.44 -29.49
N GLN A 1158 5.82 -17.48 -30.82
CA GLN A 1158 4.90 -18.30 -31.61
C GLN A 1158 5.64 -19.31 -32.52
N PRO A 1159 4.98 -20.40 -32.94
CA PRO A 1159 5.49 -21.27 -33.99
C PRO A 1159 5.67 -20.50 -35.30
N GLY A 1160 6.88 -20.50 -35.86
CA GLY A 1160 7.21 -19.71 -37.06
C GLY A 1160 6.51 -20.18 -38.33
N ASP A 1161 6.28 -21.49 -38.44
CA ASP A 1161 5.72 -22.16 -39.63
C ASP A 1161 4.25 -22.59 -39.44
N GLY A 1162 3.60 -22.06 -38.41
CA GLY A 1162 2.28 -22.53 -37.94
C GLY A 1162 2.37 -23.89 -37.26
N VAL A 1163 1.22 -24.53 -37.05
CA VAL A 1163 1.14 -25.89 -36.50
C VAL A 1163 0.14 -26.68 -37.33
N LYS A 1164 0.67 -27.48 -38.27
CA LYS A 1164 -0.13 -28.27 -39.20
C LYS A 1164 -0.37 -29.66 -38.62
N VAL A 1165 -1.63 -29.95 -38.33
CA VAL A 1165 -2.08 -31.21 -37.71
C VAL A 1165 -3.39 -31.67 -38.35
N ALA A 1166 -3.69 -32.96 -38.24
CA ALA A 1166 -5.03 -33.46 -38.49
C ALA A 1166 -5.62 -34.07 -37.22
N PHE A 1167 -6.88 -33.77 -36.96
CA PHE A 1167 -7.61 -34.27 -35.80
C PHE A 1167 -8.48 -35.46 -36.20
N TRP A 1168 -8.45 -36.53 -35.41
CA TRP A 1168 -9.26 -37.72 -35.64
C TRP A 1168 -10.27 -37.93 -34.51
N GLU A 1169 -11.55 -38.00 -34.86
CA GLU A 1169 -12.63 -38.25 -33.89
C GLU A 1169 -12.57 -39.68 -33.35
N ALA A 1170 -13.03 -39.85 -32.11
CA ALA A 1170 -13.18 -41.18 -31.53
C ALA A 1170 -14.16 -42.03 -32.34
N LYS A 1171 -13.81 -43.29 -32.62
CA LYS A 1171 -14.76 -44.22 -33.27
C LYS A 1171 -16.03 -44.31 -32.41
N LYS A 1172 -17.20 -44.04 -33.02
CA LYS A 1172 -18.50 -44.26 -32.38
C LYS A 1172 -18.57 -45.73 -31.97
N ALA A 1173 -18.68 -45.98 -30.66
CA ALA A 1173 -18.79 -47.33 -30.09
C ALA A 1173 -20.13 -47.99 -30.47
#